data_AF-A0A3D4XVY8-F1
#
_entry.id   AF-A0A3D4XVY8-F1
#
_cell.length_a   1.000
_cell.length_b   1.000
_cell.length_c   1.000
_cell.angle_alpha   90.00
_cell.angle_beta   90.00
_cell.angle_gamma   90.00
#
_symmetry.space_group_name_H-M   'P 1'
#
loop_
_entity.id
_entity.type
_entity.pdbx_description
1 polymer ?
#
loop_
_entity_poly.entity_id
_entity_poly.type
_entity_poly.pdbx_seq_one_letter_code
_entity_poly.pdbx_strand_id
1 'polypeptide(L)'
;MKFRFICLLFSFLFLHGEQDAIVPFSQSFIEGFCFNPESRFSREYHPYLLKKTKDSLQNLEHYLQGRKFSLSGRMLIMGYEQNAVPRYFDCLSQKQIEDEVVTKTESGWEFAPGNVFGFLTGYLFKDASKVGQNLVEHIAADSIELFHEGTEILQKHAFGKWYETILGYQACIQNKIKDAQCQPIFKYLLNFWQSIYEAESKGSQGNRFATQDILFSFYYVEHLMESFVPIKKIFVGPDVSYPIEITERQPAEVTKNAQQFVSHFVHYLKPIDNKKTAYIFWSFVDGVGKSTLLGNICNWLSHKDDFDKYEHVSNASSQRATLYHVNDDVVIADLPAQISHYCAKPDGHVYIDLGFDRTLSAQDLGLLHQHVLTHYHEIVAQFEDLLEEVSVDKKNNSPEEAVAYNIKTLQVHSAWCPFAFKDKHFVVNIYDPRQIRIMTSFEDVHSQGLKIKEPELMIFDKGLSIPMCYDNFKKDLADQLEASGVQNVVFVDFLSMYPRTSRETIRINYLLQQLKSFYKDEFIIDRSSYRSFAHYHELYPLFFDYKDDFERSLFLESLLRWVIHDTIMQASREDLTALTSEEVYQRLQDKIKELYHSHKDQLNDILCMVRKRLEQEESTVIHYQLSKFYEAVTHFSVDRFAGLSEMVRSLVVQFHVDDAVRELWTQLGADIKEFTDGGRFVKLENDLKLEVVRPLRAYDIDRSLIELLANEARKTWYSHLIGLIVPELNEAYKQALLVKNFNGTLLLLRYRHNEVGEEAPALLEEVRQFGLSGKQAYEVSYARSWLNELKRTDYHEKYNSEAPKFFVPLVQLVEYLDTNKLWAAWVLEPRDMRIPKPITISYEATRWVIHALATLHMNLKSPEDDIMLRYGNQVDFVAALRLLENLMFPKYMNLTTKGELFPDYWLIEPLVGKFNKKS
;
A
#
# COMPACT_ATOMS: atom_id res chain seq x y z
N MET A 1 35.30 17.72 14.05
CA MET A 1 36.29 18.32 14.98
C MET A 1 35.79 19.71 15.37
N LYS A 2 35.83 20.06 16.67
CA LYS A 2 35.15 21.18 17.38
C LYS A 2 33.69 20.94 17.81
N PHE A 3 33.49 20.05 18.77
CA PHE A 3 32.26 20.02 19.60
C PHE A 3 32.57 19.47 20.99
N ARG A 4 33.25 20.26 21.82
CA ARG A 4 33.50 20.03 23.25
C ARG A 4 34.16 21.28 23.81
N PHE A 5 33.37 22.22 24.34
CA PHE A 5 33.66 23.00 25.56
C PHE A 5 32.57 24.07 25.76
N ILE A 6 32.21 24.29 27.03
CA ILE A 6 31.23 25.25 27.56
C ILE A 6 29.81 24.67 27.74
N CYS A 7 29.75 23.57 28.51
CA CYS A 7 28.71 23.41 29.52
C CYS A 7 29.34 23.85 30.84
N LEU A 8 28.93 24.99 31.41
CA LEU A 8 28.86 25.24 32.86
C LEU A 8 28.43 26.69 33.13
N LEU A 9 27.47 26.81 34.04
CA LEU A 9 26.76 28.01 34.50
C LEU A 9 25.71 28.59 33.55
N PHE A 10 24.49 28.06 33.63
CA PHE A 10 23.34 28.82 34.13
C PHE A 10 22.18 27.85 34.40
N SER A 11 22.24 27.21 35.57
CA SER A 11 21.12 26.46 36.13
C SER A 11 20.63 27.26 37.33
N PHE A 12 19.69 28.19 37.16
CA PHE A 12 18.84 28.62 38.28
C PHE A 12 17.58 29.33 37.76
N LEU A 13 16.45 28.73 38.10
CA LEU A 13 15.07 29.24 38.07
C LEU A 13 14.45 29.42 36.68
N PHE A 14 13.54 28.52 36.29
CA PHE A 14 12.16 28.86 35.94
C PHE A 14 11.31 27.58 35.73
N LEU A 15 10.21 27.49 36.51
CA LEU A 15 8.94 26.80 36.26
C LEU A 15 8.93 25.32 35.85
N HIS A 16 8.75 24.45 36.85
CA HIS A 16 8.27 23.07 36.68
C HIS A 16 6.77 23.04 36.31
N GLY A 17 6.49 23.14 35.01
CA GLY A 17 5.20 22.75 34.43
C GLY A 17 5.45 22.10 33.07
N GLU A 18 5.15 20.81 32.94
CA GLU A 18 5.15 20.00 31.70
C GLU A 18 6.46 19.80 30.87
N GLN A 19 7.63 20.24 31.33
CA GLN A 19 8.91 20.05 30.59
C GLN A 19 9.38 18.59 30.41
N ASP A 20 8.76 17.60 31.06
CA ASP A 20 9.15 16.17 30.96
C ASP A 20 8.37 15.35 29.92
N ALA A 21 7.58 15.97 29.03
CA ALA A 21 6.75 15.24 28.07
C ALA A 21 7.50 14.71 26.83
N ILE A 22 8.72 15.19 26.54
CA ILE A 22 9.47 14.82 25.32
C ILE A 22 9.82 13.34 25.24
N VAL A 23 10.37 12.77 26.32
CA VAL A 23 10.79 11.36 26.33
C VAL A 23 9.58 10.44 26.24
N PRO A 24 8.51 10.60 27.06
CA PRO A 24 7.31 9.76 26.93
C PRO A 24 6.62 9.85 25.57
N PHE A 25 6.55 11.06 24.98
CA PHE A 25 5.99 11.24 23.64
C PHE A 25 6.82 10.51 22.59
N SER A 26 8.12 10.77 22.56
CA SER A 26 9.05 10.21 21.56
C SER A 26 9.17 8.70 21.70
N GLN A 27 9.24 8.19 22.92
CA GLN A 27 9.23 6.75 23.21
C GLN A 27 7.98 6.10 22.63
N SER A 28 6.79 6.65 22.93
CA SER A 28 5.54 6.10 22.44
C SER A 28 5.45 6.12 20.91
N PHE A 29 5.97 7.17 20.27
CA PHE A 29 6.03 7.26 18.81
C PHE A 29 7.00 6.23 18.22
N ILE A 30 8.23 6.15 18.73
CA ILE A 30 9.28 5.24 18.22
C ILE A 30 8.88 3.77 18.42
N GLU A 31 8.36 3.41 19.59
CA GLU A 31 7.89 2.04 19.87
C GLU A 31 6.70 1.65 18.98
N GLY A 32 5.81 2.61 18.67
CA GLY A 32 4.70 2.41 17.75
C GLY A 32 5.07 2.53 16.26
N PHE A 33 6.31 2.90 15.93
CA PHE A 33 6.73 3.15 14.55
C PHE A 33 6.84 1.83 13.77
N CYS A 34 6.10 1.70 12.67
CA CYS A 34 6.16 0.52 11.81
C CYS A 34 6.87 0.84 10.48
N PHE A 35 7.76 -0.06 10.03
CA PHE A 35 8.53 0.12 8.80
C PHE A 35 7.77 -0.32 7.54
N ASN A 36 6.55 -0.82 7.67
CA ASN A 36 5.75 -1.16 6.51
C ASN A 36 5.24 0.12 5.77
N PRO A 37 5.24 0.13 4.43
CA PRO A 37 4.71 1.22 3.61
C PRO A 37 3.26 1.60 3.92
N GLU A 38 2.40 0.66 4.35
CA GLU A 38 1.00 0.99 4.66
C GLU A 38 0.87 1.85 5.92
N SER A 39 1.72 1.64 6.93
CA SER A 39 1.70 2.42 8.17
C SER A 39 2.18 3.86 7.97
N ARG A 40 2.80 4.21 6.83
CA ARG A 40 3.28 5.57 6.60
C ARG A 40 2.17 6.60 6.78
N PHE A 41 0.92 6.20 6.52
CA PHE A 41 -0.27 7.05 6.64
C PHE A 41 -0.80 7.22 8.07
N SER A 42 -0.52 6.28 8.96
CA SER A 42 -1.20 6.23 10.25
C SER A 42 -0.33 6.58 11.47
N ARG A 43 0.98 6.82 11.27
CA ARG A 43 2.00 7.06 12.32
C ARG A 43 1.74 8.25 13.25
N GLU A 44 0.88 9.18 12.88
CA GLU A 44 0.54 10.35 13.72
C GLU A 44 0.01 9.92 15.09
N TYR A 45 -0.72 8.81 15.16
CA TYR A 45 -1.56 8.50 16.31
C TYR A 45 -1.03 7.33 17.12
N HIS A 46 0.01 7.61 17.89
CA HIS A 46 0.67 6.64 18.76
C HIS A 46 0.03 6.61 20.18
N PRO A 47 0.26 5.55 20.98
CA PRO A 47 -0.41 5.30 22.26
C PRO A 47 -0.51 6.50 23.23
N TYR A 48 0.51 7.35 23.30
CA TYR A 48 0.49 8.56 24.13
C TYR A 48 -0.66 9.52 23.77
N LEU A 49 -0.86 9.81 22.48
CA LEU A 49 -1.93 10.69 22.00
C LEU A 49 -3.30 10.04 22.14
N LEU A 50 -3.38 8.72 21.87
CA LEU A 50 -4.61 7.95 22.03
C LEU A 50 -5.06 7.95 23.50
N LYS A 51 -4.14 7.77 24.45
CA LYS A 51 -4.44 7.83 25.88
C LYS A 51 -4.92 9.22 26.31
N LYS A 52 -4.24 10.29 25.90
CA LYS A 52 -4.70 11.66 26.16
C LYS A 52 -6.11 11.92 25.62
N THR A 53 -6.41 11.40 24.43
CA THR A 53 -7.74 11.50 23.80
C THR A 53 -8.80 10.70 24.57
N LYS A 54 -8.46 9.51 25.07
CA LYS A 54 -9.34 8.71 25.94
C LYS A 54 -9.68 9.46 27.23
N ASP A 55 -8.66 10.01 27.88
CA ASP A 55 -8.80 10.74 29.14
C ASP A 55 -9.62 12.03 28.95
N SER A 56 -9.49 12.69 27.79
CA SER A 56 -10.28 13.89 27.46
C SER A 56 -11.77 13.58 27.43
N LEU A 57 -12.20 12.49 26.77
CA LEU A 57 -13.60 12.08 26.69
C LEU A 57 -14.22 11.89 28.07
N GLN A 58 -13.55 11.15 28.95
CA GLN A 58 -14.01 10.94 30.33
C GLN A 58 -14.14 12.27 31.07
N ASN A 59 -13.16 13.15 30.90
CA ASN A 59 -13.15 14.46 31.55
C ASN A 59 -14.36 15.30 31.11
N LEU A 60 -14.76 15.28 29.83
CA LEU A 60 -15.94 16.00 29.35
C LEU A 60 -17.24 15.45 29.95
N GLU A 61 -17.39 14.13 30.07
CA GLU A 61 -18.57 13.52 30.73
C GLU A 61 -18.71 14.00 32.17
N HIS A 62 -17.62 13.91 32.96
CA HIS A 62 -17.62 14.37 34.34
C HIS A 62 -17.87 15.88 34.44
N TYR A 63 -17.32 16.66 33.51
CA TYR A 63 -17.52 18.11 33.47
C TYR A 63 -18.99 18.47 33.23
N LEU A 64 -19.64 17.88 32.22
CA LEU A 64 -21.05 18.12 31.92
C LEU A 64 -21.96 17.65 33.07
N GLN A 65 -21.66 16.51 33.69
CA GLN A 65 -22.39 16.06 34.88
C GLN A 65 -22.22 17.05 36.05
N GLY A 66 -21.01 17.58 36.26
CA GLY A 66 -20.73 18.62 37.26
C GLY A 66 -21.47 19.94 37.00
N ARG A 67 -21.76 20.24 35.73
CA ARG A 67 -22.63 21.36 35.30
C ARG A 67 -24.13 21.05 35.37
N LYS A 68 -24.51 19.91 35.99
CA LYS A 68 -25.89 19.48 36.25
C LYS A 68 -26.70 19.12 34.99
N PHE A 69 -26.05 18.85 33.86
CA PHE A 69 -26.72 18.20 32.73
C PHE A 69 -27.07 16.75 33.08
N SER A 70 -28.25 16.30 32.68
CA SER A 70 -28.60 14.88 32.76
C SER A 70 -28.00 14.16 31.56
N LEU A 71 -27.02 13.28 31.79
CA LEU A 71 -26.42 12.45 30.73
C LEU A 71 -27.34 11.25 30.48
N SER A 72 -28.40 11.47 29.70
CA SER A 72 -29.54 10.55 29.54
C SER A 72 -29.20 9.28 28.76
N GLY A 73 -28.06 9.25 28.06
CA GLY A 73 -27.53 8.04 27.44
C GLY A 73 -26.60 8.32 26.27
N ARG A 74 -26.33 7.25 25.52
CA ARG A 74 -25.36 7.25 24.42
C ARG A 74 -25.82 6.36 23.27
N MET A 75 -25.60 6.80 22.03
CA MET A 75 -25.83 6.06 20.80
C MET A 75 -24.50 5.87 20.10
N LEU A 76 -24.19 4.64 19.69
CA LEU A 76 -22.96 4.30 18.99
C LEU A 76 -23.24 4.07 17.51
N ILE A 77 -22.47 4.68 16.63
CA ILE A 77 -22.53 4.49 15.17
C ILE A 77 -21.22 3.83 14.72
N MET A 78 -21.36 2.68 14.10
CA MET A 78 -20.30 1.81 13.63
C MET A 78 -20.47 1.58 12.12
N GLY A 79 -19.93 2.49 11.30
CA GLY A 79 -20.00 2.40 9.84
C GLY A 79 -18.78 1.73 9.23
N TYR A 80 -18.96 0.74 8.35
CA TYR A 80 -17.85 0.09 7.62
C TYR A 80 -18.01 0.22 6.11
N GLU A 81 -16.93 -0.01 5.37
CA GLU A 81 -16.91 0.05 3.90
C GLU A 81 -17.52 -1.24 3.29
N GLN A 82 -18.57 -1.11 2.47
CA GLN A 82 -19.22 -2.27 1.83
C GLN A 82 -18.24 -3.08 0.95
N ASN A 83 -17.37 -2.37 0.24
CA ASN A 83 -16.48 -2.94 -0.78
C ASN A 83 -15.08 -3.30 -0.23
N ALA A 84 -14.90 -3.28 1.09
CA ALA A 84 -13.61 -3.65 1.70
C ALA A 84 -13.20 -5.10 1.43
N VAL A 85 -14.16 -5.98 1.13
CA VAL A 85 -13.90 -7.33 0.63
C VAL A 85 -14.40 -7.42 -0.82
N PRO A 86 -13.58 -7.94 -1.77
CA PRO A 86 -14.00 -8.09 -3.15
C PRO A 86 -15.28 -8.90 -3.28
N ARG A 87 -16.10 -8.53 -4.26
CA ARG A 87 -17.31 -9.28 -4.61
C ARG A 87 -16.94 -10.55 -5.34
N TYR A 88 -17.74 -11.61 -5.14
CA TYR A 88 -17.53 -12.89 -5.81
C TYR A 88 -18.40 -13.07 -7.06
N PHE A 89 -19.44 -12.23 -7.22
CA PHE A 89 -20.28 -12.22 -8.41
C PHE A 89 -20.13 -10.90 -9.19
N ASP A 90 -19.81 -11.01 -10.47
CA ASP A 90 -19.82 -9.88 -11.39
C ASP A 90 -21.27 -9.46 -11.67
N CYS A 91 -21.63 -8.25 -11.26
CA CYS A 91 -22.91 -7.64 -11.61
C CYS A 91 -22.66 -6.47 -12.56
N LEU A 92 -22.54 -6.76 -13.86
CA LEU A 92 -22.24 -5.78 -14.91
C LEU A 92 -23.26 -4.62 -15.01
N SER A 93 -24.46 -4.78 -14.43
CA SER A 93 -25.51 -3.76 -14.42
C SER A 93 -25.54 -2.89 -13.16
N GLN A 94 -24.84 -3.29 -12.10
CA GLN A 94 -24.83 -2.53 -10.85
C GLN A 94 -23.73 -1.46 -10.95
N LYS A 95 -24.15 -0.19 -10.99
CA LYS A 95 -23.22 0.94 -10.83
C LYS A 95 -22.47 0.73 -9.51
N GLN A 96 -21.14 0.74 -9.59
CA GLN A 96 -20.30 0.73 -8.40
C GLN A 96 -20.08 2.17 -7.97
N ILE A 97 -19.71 2.37 -6.71
CA ILE A 97 -19.08 3.63 -6.36
C ILE A 97 -17.79 3.68 -7.19
N GLU A 98 -17.74 4.53 -8.20
CA GLU A 98 -16.53 4.77 -9.01
C GLU A 98 -15.60 5.69 -8.20
N ASP A 99 -15.12 5.16 -7.07
CA ASP A 99 -14.23 5.83 -6.13
C ASP A 99 -12.98 5.00 -5.82
N GLU A 100 -12.37 5.28 -4.66
CA GLU A 100 -11.11 4.79 -4.11
C GLU A 100 -10.73 3.32 -4.44
N VAL A 101 -11.71 2.44 -4.60
CA VAL A 101 -11.52 0.99 -4.79
C VAL A 101 -11.27 0.62 -6.26
N VAL A 102 -11.87 1.32 -7.22
CA VAL A 102 -11.79 0.95 -8.65
C VAL A 102 -10.53 1.51 -9.31
N THR A 103 -10.16 2.77 -9.03
CA THR A 103 -8.98 3.44 -9.65
C THR A 103 -7.62 2.88 -9.21
N LYS A 104 -7.56 2.04 -8.17
CA LYS A 104 -6.31 1.38 -7.72
C LYS A 104 -5.95 0.13 -8.54
N THR A 105 -6.76 -0.22 -9.55
CA THR A 105 -6.56 -1.43 -10.38
C THR A 105 -5.62 -1.24 -11.56
N GLU A 106 -5.33 0.00 -11.98
CA GLU A 106 -4.48 0.28 -13.15
C GLU A 106 -2.98 0.33 -12.83
N SER A 107 -2.58 0.52 -11.56
CA SER A 107 -1.17 0.61 -11.13
C SER A 107 -0.60 -0.72 -10.64
N GLY A 108 -0.84 -1.80 -11.39
CA GLY A 108 -0.31 -3.12 -11.06
C GLY A 108 -1.10 -3.84 -9.97
N TRP A 109 -1.26 -5.13 -10.14
CA TRP A 109 -2.02 -6.01 -9.28
C TRP A 109 -1.45 -6.06 -7.86
N GLU A 110 -1.95 -5.22 -6.94
CA GLU A 110 -1.91 -5.43 -5.50
C GLU A 110 -2.87 -4.43 -4.81
N PHE A 111 -4.14 -4.87 -4.74
CA PHE A 111 -5.20 -4.52 -3.80
C PHE A 111 -5.12 -3.15 -3.08
N ALA A 112 -6.13 -2.31 -3.32
CA ALA A 112 -6.54 -1.30 -2.35
C ALA A 112 -6.68 -1.94 -0.96
N PRO A 113 -5.97 -1.47 0.08
CA PRO A 113 -6.27 -1.89 1.44
C PRO A 113 -7.62 -1.28 1.81
N GLY A 114 -8.72 -1.95 1.45
CA GLY A 114 -10.02 -1.67 2.05
C GLY A 114 -9.90 -1.86 3.56
N ASN A 115 -10.69 -1.15 4.37
CA ASN A 115 -10.68 -1.35 5.81
C ASN A 115 -11.39 -2.68 6.16
N VAL A 116 -10.71 -3.80 5.92
CA VAL A 116 -11.24 -5.16 6.16
C VAL A 116 -11.58 -5.34 7.64
N PHE A 117 -10.85 -4.70 8.54
CA PHE A 117 -11.18 -4.67 9.97
C PHE A 117 -12.60 -4.17 10.23
N GLY A 118 -12.99 -3.07 9.59
CA GLY A 118 -14.34 -2.53 9.68
C GLY A 118 -15.39 -3.53 9.19
N PHE A 119 -15.15 -4.14 8.02
CA PHE A 119 -16.03 -5.14 7.44
C PHE A 119 -16.20 -6.37 8.34
N LEU A 120 -15.09 -6.89 8.89
CA LEU A 120 -15.09 -8.02 9.82
C LEU A 120 -15.89 -7.70 11.09
N THR A 121 -15.73 -6.48 11.61
CA THR A 121 -16.51 -6.02 12.76
C THR A 121 -18.00 -5.95 12.41
N GLY A 122 -18.35 -5.44 11.22
CA GLY A 122 -19.72 -5.49 10.69
C GLY A 122 -20.27 -6.92 10.61
N TYR A 123 -19.46 -7.87 10.16
CA TYR A 123 -19.82 -9.29 10.05
C TYR A 123 -20.19 -9.89 11.40
N LEU A 124 -19.52 -9.51 12.50
CA LEU A 124 -19.88 -9.96 13.85
C LEU A 124 -21.31 -9.58 14.26
N PHE A 125 -21.88 -8.54 13.64
CA PHE A 125 -23.22 -8.03 13.89
C PHE A 125 -24.23 -8.39 12.80
N LYS A 126 -23.87 -9.19 11.79
CA LYS A 126 -24.72 -9.43 10.61
C LYS A 126 -26.12 -9.94 10.92
N ASP A 127 -26.28 -10.71 12.00
CA ASP A 127 -27.57 -11.27 12.43
C ASP A 127 -28.20 -10.52 13.61
N ALA A 128 -27.71 -9.34 13.98
CA ALA A 128 -28.23 -8.58 15.13
C ALA A 128 -29.75 -8.34 15.02
N SER A 129 -30.25 -8.12 13.80
CA SER A 129 -31.67 -7.92 13.50
C SER A 129 -32.55 -9.14 13.83
N LYS A 130 -32.00 -10.36 13.78
CA LYS A 130 -32.71 -11.63 14.08
C LYS A 130 -32.76 -11.92 15.59
N VAL A 131 -31.90 -11.29 16.36
CA VAL A 131 -31.56 -11.69 17.72
C VAL A 131 -32.15 -10.74 18.78
N GLY A 132 -32.28 -9.46 18.45
CA GLY A 132 -32.94 -8.46 19.29
C GLY A 132 -32.55 -7.03 18.90
N GLN A 133 -33.50 -6.28 18.34
CA GLN A 133 -33.24 -4.96 17.76
C GLN A 133 -33.15 -3.81 18.77
N ASN A 134 -33.48 -4.07 20.04
CA ASN A 134 -33.62 -2.99 21.03
C ASN A 134 -32.27 -2.31 21.33
N LEU A 135 -31.19 -3.09 21.43
CA LEU A 135 -29.86 -2.57 21.73
C LEU A 135 -29.00 -2.38 20.47
N VAL A 136 -28.94 -3.37 19.59
CA VAL A 136 -28.10 -3.35 18.39
C VAL A 136 -28.96 -3.43 17.14
N GLU A 137 -28.65 -2.63 16.15
CA GLU A 137 -29.32 -2.62 14.87
C GLU A 137 -28.30 -2.60 13.74
N HIS A 138 -28.37 -3.61 12.87
CA HIS A 138 -27.56 -3.66 11.68
C HIS A 138 -28.36 -3.14 10.47
N ILE A 139 -27.97 -1.97 9.96
CA ILE A 139 -28.58 -1.31 8.82
C ILE A 139 -28.15 -2.02 7.53
N ALA A 140 -29.10 -2.29 6.65
CA ALA A 140 -28.87 -2.87 5.32
C ALA A 140 -27.97 -4.14 5.29
N ALA A 141 -28.04 -5.00 6.31
CA ALA A 141 -27.23 -6.24 6.37
C ALA A 141 -27.42 -7.13 5.13
N ASP A 142 -28.67 -7.24 4.66
CA ASP A 142 -29.05 -8.07 3.52
C ASP A 142 -28.51 -7.54 2.18
N SER A 143 -28.02 -6.29 2.14
CA SER A 143 -27.36 -5.72 0.97
C SER A 143 -25.92 -6.24 0.79
N ILE A 144 -25.37 -6.91 1.81
CA ILE A 144 -24.01 -7.44 1.82
C ILE A 144 -24.03 -8.92 1.47
N GLU A 145 -23.55 -9.22 0.27
CA GLU A 145 -23.52 -10.57 -0.31
C GLU A 145 -22.91 -11.60 0.63
N LEU A 146 -21.73 -11.32 1.18
CA LEU A 146 -21.02 -12.22 2.09
C LEU A 146 -21.72 -12.44 3.43
N PHE A 147 -22.74 -11.65 3.78
CA PHE A 147 -23.44 -11.83 5.06
C PHE A 147 -24.51 -12.91 4.95
N HIS A 148 -24.96 -13.21 3.74
CA HIS A 148 -26.00 -14.19 3.46
C HIS A 148 -25.60 -15.61 3.88
N GLU A 149 -26.53 -16.36 4.49
CA GLU A 149 -26.26 -17.70 5.04
C GLU A 149 -25.79 -18.70 3.97
N GLY A 150 -26.28 -18.58 2.73
CA GLY A 150 -25.87 -19.42 1.60
C GLY A 150 -24.47 -19.16 1.03
N THR A 151 -23.67 -18.27 1.62
CA THR A 151 -22.35 -17.87 1.09
C THR A 151 -21.18 -18.41 1.92
N GLU A 152 -21.38 -19.46 2.72
CA GLU A 152 -20.36 -20.04 3.61
C GLU A 152 -19.02 -20.33 2.92
N ILE A 153 -19.06 -20.90 1.70
CA ILE A 153 -17.86 -21.19 0.91
C ILE A 153 -17.09 -19.90 0.57
N LEU A 154 -17.82 -18.83 0.23
CA LEU A 154 -17.23 -17.52 -0.09
C LEU A 154 -16.69 -16.83 1.16
N GLN A 155 -17.37 -16.97 2.30
CA GLN A 155 -16.89 -16.46 3.59
C GLN A 155 -15.60 -17.17 4.02
N LYS A 156 -15.55 -18.50 3.90
CA LYS A 156 -14.35 -19.31 4.15
C LYS A 156 -13.20 -18.89 3.25
N HIS A 157 -13.48 -18.65 1.97
CA HIS A 157 -12.48 -18.14 1.05
C HIS A 157 -12.03 -16.73 1.46
N ALA A 158 -12.94 -15.79 1.74
CA ALA A 158 -12.61 -14.40 2.08
C ALA A 158 -11.77 -14.28 3.36
N PHE A 159 -12.18 -14.97 4.43
CA PHE A 159 -11.56 -14.81 5.76
C PHE A 159 -10.44 -15.81 6.02
N GLY A 160 -10.30 -16.85 5.19
CA GLY A 160 -9.25 -17.85 5.30
C GLY A 160 -9.24 -18.54 6.67
N LYS A 161 -8.05 -18.67 7.27
CA LYS A 161 -7.86 -19.35 8.58
C LYS A 161 -8.62 -18.70 9.73
N TRP A 162 -9.06 -17.44 9.58
CA TRP A 162 -9.78 -16.70 10.62
C TRP A 162 -11.28 -16.97 10.66
N TYR A 163 -11.83 -17.66 9.66
CA TYR A 163 -13.27 -17.90 9.55
C TYR A 163 -13.88 -18.50 10.83
N GLU A 164 -13.30 -19.58 11.36
CA GLU A 164 -13.79 -20.25 12.56
C GLU A 164 -13.68 -19.38 13.82
N THR A 165 -12.57 -18.62 13.94
CA THR A 165 -12.39 -17.66 15.03
C THR A 165 -13.46 -16.56 14.99
N ILE A 166 -13.75 -16.01 13.81
CA ILE A 166 -14.78 -14.99 13.61
C ILE A 166 -16.16 -15.53 14.01
N LEU A 167 -16.51 -16.75 13.60
CA LEU A 167 -17.77 -17.39 14.01
C LEU A 167 -17.88 -17.57 15.52
N GLY A 168 -16.78 -17.95 16.18
CA GLY A 168 -16.71 -18.05 17.64
C GLY A 168 -17.06 -16.73 18.33
N TYR A 169 -16.42 -15.63 17.93
CA TYR A 169 -16.72 -14.29 18.46
C TYR A 169 -18.14 -13.83 18.10
N GLN A 170 -18.59 -14.08 16.88
CA GLN A 170 -19.94 -13.74 16.43
C GLN A 170 -20.99 -14.40 17.32
N ALA A 171 -20.87 -15.71 17.59
CA ALA A 171 -21.79 -16.43 18.46
C ALA A 171 -21.79 -15.88 19.90
N CYS A 172 -20.62 -15.53 20.44
CA CYS A 172 -20.51 -14.87 21.74
C CYS A 172 -21.21 -13.51 21.78
N ILE A 173 -21.00 -12.67 20.76
CA ILE A 173 -21.62 -11.34 20.65
C ILE A 173 -23.13 -11.47 20.50
N GLN A 174 -23.62 -12.35 19.63
CA GLN A 174 -25.06 -12.58 19.44
C GLN A 174 -25.77 -12.96 20.74
N ASN A 175 -25.18 -13.86 21.53
CA ASN A 175 -25.75 -14.21 22.83
C ASN A 175 -25.84 -13.00 23.77
N LYS A 176 -24.87 -12.08 23.71
CA LYS A 176 -24.87 -10.86 24.53
C LYS A 176 -25.81 -9.76 24.04
N ILE A 177 -26.11 -9.74 22.75
CA ILE A 177 -27.19 -8.90 22.20
C ILE A 177 -28.55 -9.35 22.74
N LYS A 178 -28.82 -10.67 22.84
CA LYS A 178 -30.07 -11.21 23.44
C LYS A 178 -30.27 -10.73 24.87
N ASP A 179 -29.18 -10.75 25.64
CA ASP A 179 -29.18 -10.35 27.05
C ASP A 179 -29.25 -8.82 27.25
N ALA A 180 -29.21 -8.03 26.17
CA ALA A 180 -29.07 -6.57 26.18
C ALA A 180 -27.88 -6.07 27.04
N GLN A 181 -26.76 -6.82 27.04
CA GLN A 181 -25.57 -6.52 27.85
C GLN A 181 -24.47 -5.87 27.00
N CYS A 182 -24.28 -4.56 27.12
CA CYS A 182 -23.27 -3.81 26.34
C CYS A 182 -21.83 -4.14 26.74
N GLN A 183 -21.53 -4.18 28.05
CA GLN A 183 -20.17 -4.37 28.57
C GLN A 183 -19.52 -5.69 28.08
N PRO A 184 -20.22 -6.85 28.12
CA PRO A 184 -19.72 -8.06 27.50
C PRO A 184 -19.49 -7.97 25.99
N ILE A 185 -20.37 -7.29 25.23
CA ILE A 185 -20.17 -7.08 23.78
C ILE A 185 -18.84 -6.37 23.54
N PHE A 186 -18.58 -5.27 24.25
CA PHE A 186 -17.34 -4.51 24.17
C PHE A 186 -16.11 -5.32 24.55
N LYS A 187 -16.19 -6.15 25.59
CA LYS A 187 -15.10 -7.06 25.95
C LYS A 187 -14.77 -8.07 24.84
N TYR A 188 -15.79 -8.64 24.19
CA TYR A 188 -15.57 -9.56 23.07
C TYR A 188 -15.01 -8.84 21.84
N LEU A 189 -15.48 -7.62 21.54
CA LEU A 189 -14.92 -6.80 20.47
C LEU A 189 -13.44 -6.48 20.73
N LEU A 190 -13.10 -5.99 21.92
CA LEU A 190 -11.72 -5.68 22.30
C LEU A 190 -10.81 -6.90 22.14
N ASN A 191 -11.22 -8.07 22.65
CA ASN A 191 -10.46 -9.30 22.52
C ASN A 191 -10.29 -9.75 21.05
N PHE A 192 -11.35 -9.64 20.25
CA PHE A 192 -11.31 -9.98 18.83
C PHE A 192 -10.35 -9.07 18.07
N TRP A 193 -10.46 -7.78 18.29
CA TRP A 193 -9.64 -6.77 17.66
C TRP A 193 -8.16 -6.90 18.08
N GLN A 194 -7.87 -7.16 19.37
CA GLN A 194 -6.51 -7.42 19.86
C GLN A 194 -5.92 -8.66 19.19
N SER A 195 -6.71 -9.73 19.10
CA SER A 195 -6.29 -10.96 18.40
C SER A 195 -5.95 -10.68 16.93
N ILE A 196 -6.74 -9.84 16.26
CA ILE A 196 -6.46 -9.45 14.87
C ILE A 196 -5.16 -8.65 14.77
N TYR A 197 -4.99 -7.64 15.64
CA TYR A 197 -3.86 -6.71 15.62
C TYR A 197 -2.54 -7.40 15.96
N GLU A 198 -2.49 -8.15 17.06
CA GLU A 198 -1.27 -8.81 17.57
C GLU A 198 -0.81 -9.94 16.65
N ALA A 199 -1.74 -10.67 16.03
CA ALA A 199 -1.40 -11.76 15.12
C ALA A 199 -1.02 -11.28 13.70
N GLU A 200 -0.94 -9.95 13.47
CA GLU A 200 -0.79 -9.32 12.16
C GLU A 200 -1.68 -9.98 11.09
N SER A 201 -2.93 -10.24 11.47
CA SER A 201 -3.81 -11.19 10.79
C SER A 201 -4.02 -10.84 9.33
N LYS A 202 -4.01 -11.86 8.46
CA LYS A 202 -4.23 -11.70 7.02
C LYS A 202 -5.39 -12.57 6.54
N GLY A 203 -6.11 -12.07 5.54
CA GLY A 203 -7.06 -12.86 4.75
C GLY A 203 -6.34 -13.83 3.81
N SER A 204 -7.09 -14.71 3.15
CA SER A 204 -6.54 -15.67 2.17
C SER A 204 -5.81 -14.99 1.00
N GLN A 205 -6.22 -13.76 0.69
CA GLN A 205 -5.62 -12.92 -0.35
C GLN A 205 -4.39 -12.14 0.14
N GLY A 206 -3.95 -12.34 1.39
CA GLY A 206 -2.76 -11.69 1.95
C GLY A 206 -2.98 -10.28 2.50
N ASN A 207 -4.20 -9.74 2.43
CA ASN A 207 -4.56 -8.44 2.99
C ASN A 207 -4.48 -8.46 4.51
N ARG A 208 -3.72 -7.55 5.12
CA ARG A 208 -3.66 -7.38 6.58
C ARG A 208 -4.99 -6.80 7.06
N PHE A 209 -5.63 -7.50 7.99
CA PHE A 209 -6.80 -7.00 8.73
C PHE A 209 -6.39 -5.93 9.74
N ALA A 210 -5.16 -6.01 10.26
CA ALA A 210 -4.61 -5.11 11.26
C ALA A 210 -4.12 -3.80 10.63
N THR A 211 -5.00 -2.80 10.50
CA THR A 211 -4.58 -1.41 10.26
C THR A 211 -4.40 -0.71 11.61
N GLN A 212 -3.61 0.36 11.66
CA GLN A 212 -3.48 1.18 12.88
C GLN A 212 -4.84 1.79 13.30
N ASP A 213 -5.84 1.81 12.40
CA ASP A 213 -7.21 2.22 12.71
C ASP A 213 -7.85 1.40 13.84
N ILE A 214 -7.38 0.18 14.07
CA ILE A 214 -7.85 -0.67 15.16
C ILE A 214 -7.46 -0.11 16.54
N LEU A 215 -6.33 0.60 16.65
CA LEU A 215 -5.85 1.14 17.92
C LEU A 215 -6.85 2.12 18.50
N PHE A 216 -7.44 2.98 17.68
CA PHE A 216 -8.47 3.93 18.13
C PHE A 216 -9.71 3.19 18.62
N SER A 217 -10.07 2.10 17.96
CA SER A 217 -11.17 1.25 18.41
C SER A 217 -10.88 0.64 19.78
N PHE A 218 -9.63 0.25 20.08
CA PHE A 218 -9.22 -0.17 21.42
C PHE A 218 -9.46 0.92 22.46
N TYR A 219 -8.80 2.07 22.31
CA TYR A 219 -8.86 3.14 23.30
C TYR A 219 -10.27 3.71 23.45
N TYR A 220 -11.04 3.77 22.37
CA TYR A 220 -12.43 4.23 22.44
C TYR A 220 -13.33 3.24 23.16
N VAL A 221 -13.24 1.94 22.86
CA VAL A 221 -14.03 0.93 23.57
C VAL A 221 -13.62 0.82 25.03
N GLU A 222 -12.34 0.95 25.37
CA GLU A 222 -11.94 1.07 26.77
C GLU A 222 -12.60 2.26 27.47
N HIS A 223 -12.66 3.43 26.82
CA HIS A 223 -13.43 4.56 27.35
C HIS A 223 -14.91 4.22 27.53
N LEU A 224 -15.55 3.57 26.56
CA LEU A 224 -16.96 3.15 26.67
C LEU A 224 -17.17 2.15 27.81
N MET A 225 -16.20 1.29 28.08
CA MET A 225 -16.25 0.33 29.18
C MET A 225 -16.11 1.01 30.55
N GLU A 226 -15.34 2.09 30.64
CA GLU A 226 -15.11 2.88 31.85
C GLU A 226 -16.17 4.00 32.05
N SER A 227 -16.91 4.37 31.00
CA SER A 227 -17.94 5.41 31.02
C SER A 227 -19.12 5.02 31.93
N PHE A 228 -19.60 6.00 32.70
CA PHE A 228 -20.80 5.88 33.52
C PHE A 228 -22.09 6.20 32.74
N VAL A 229 -21.97 6.66 31.49
CA VAL A 229 -23.11 7.02 30.64
C VAL A 229 -23.67 5.75 29.97
N PRO A 230 -24.96 5.44 30.13
CA PRO A 230 -25.52 4.20 29.62
C PRO A 230 -25.65 4.19 28.08
N ILE A 231 -25.18 3.13 27.43
CA ILE A 231 -25.45 2.86 26.01
C ILE A 231 -26.91 2.52 25.82
N LYS A 232 -27.59 3.26 24.96
CA LYS A 232 -29.01 3.08 24.61
C LYS A 232 -29.18 2.33 23.30
N LYS A 233 -28.30 2.56 22.33
CA LYS A 233 -28.42 2.02 20.98
C LYS A 233 -27.05 1.90 20.32
N ILE A 234 -26.86 0.86 19.51
CA ILE A 234 -25.71 0.65 18.65
C ILE A 234 -26.23 0.45 17.22
N PHE A 235 -25.82 1.31 16.30
CA PHE A 235 -26.07 1.19 14.87
C PHE A 235 -24.80 0.68 14.19
N VAL A 236 -24.93 -0.38 13.40
CA VAL A 236 -23.85 -0.95 12.60
C VAL A 236 -24.31 -0.97 11.15
N GLY A 237 -23.47 -0.62 10.18
CA GLY A 237 -23.89 -0.76 8.79
C GLY A 237 -22.85 -0.37 7.75
N PRO A 238 -23.06 -0.79 6.50
CA PRO A 238 -22.20 -0.42 5.39
C PRO A 238 -22.43 1.04 4.98
N ASP A 239 -21.37 1.83 4.80
CA ASP A 239 -21.40 3.15 4.15
C ASP A 239 -22.46 4.13 4.71
N VAL A 240 -22.85 3.95 5.97
CA VAL A 240 -23.91 4.72 6.65
C VAL A 240 -23.58 6.21 6.82
N SER A 241 -22.31 6.58 6.71
CA SER A 241 -21.85 7.97 6.80
C SER A 241 -21.29 8.51 5.48
N TYR A 242 -21.58 7.85 4.36
CA TYR A 242 -21.16 8.31 3.03
C TYR A 242 -21.96 9.56 2.60
N PRO A 243 -21.36 10.53 1.87
CA PRO A 243 -22.11 11.69 1.37
C PRO A 243 -23.27 11.24 0.48
N ILE A 244 -24.46 11.82 0.64
CA ILE A 244 -25.65 11.44 -0.17
C ILE A 244 -25.78 12.26 -1.46
N GLU A 245 -25.22 13.47 -1.47
CA GLU A 245 -25.20 14.40 -2.62
C GLU A 245 -24.87 13.71 -3.96
N ILE A 246 -25.55 14.12 -5.03
CA ILE A 246 -25.41 13.50 -6.36
C ILE A 246 -24.31 14.22 -7.16
N THR A 247 -23.37 13.45 -7.74
CA THR A 247 -22.38 13.95 -8.71
C THR A 247 -22.29 13.01 -9.92
N GLU A 248 -21.55 13.41 -10.96
CA GLU A 248 -21.28 12.55 -12.13
C GLU A 248 -20.66 11.20 -11.73
N ARG A 249 -19.77 11.19 -10.72
CA ARG A 249 -19.10 9.98 -10.21
C ARG A 249 -19.79 9.34 -8.99
N GLN A 250 -20.84 9.97 -8.46
CA GLN A 250 -21.57 9.53 -7.27
C GLN A 250 -23.08 9.62 -7.50
N PRO A 251 -23.67 8.68 -8.25
CA PRO A 251 -25.11 8.69 -8.50
C PRO A 251 -25.90 8.17 -7.29
N ALA A 252 -27.19 8.49 -7.20
CA ALA A 252 -28.01 8.16 -6.04
C ALA A 252 -28.02 6.66 -5.69
N GLU A 253 -27.88 5.76 -6.66
CA GLU A 253 -27.95 4.31 -6.41
C GLU A 253 -26.79 3.79 -5.57
N VAL A 254 -25.65 4.50 -5.55
CA VAL A 254 -24.46 4.06 -4.83
C VAL A 254 -24.45 4.53 -3.37
N THR A 255 -25.29 5.51 -3.01
CA THR A 255 -25.38 6.07 -1.64
C THR A 255 -26.61 5.56 -0.86
N LYS A 256 -27.27 4.51 -1.37
CA LYS A 256 -28.51 3.92 -0.80
C LYS A 256 -28.43 3.58 0.69
N ASN A 257 -27.28 3.10 1.18
CA ASN A 257 -27.13 2.70 2.57
C ASN A 257 -27.11 3.93 3.49
N ALA A 258 -26.44 5.01 3.08
CA ALA A 258 -26.46 6.29 3.79
C ALA A 258 -27.87 6.91 3.78
N GLN A 259 -28.56 6.86 2.64
CA GLN A 259 -29.96 7.33 2.51
C GLN A 259 -30.87 6.61 3.51
N GLN A 260 -30.84 5.27 3.50
CA GLN A 260 -31.63 4.44 4.42
C GLN A 260 -31.28 4.71 5.89
N PHE A 261 -29.99 4.88 6.20
CA PHE A 261 -29.58 5.15 7.57
C PHE A 261 -30.07 6.51 8.05
N VAL A 262 -29.88 7.57 7.26
CA VAL A 262 -30.26 8.93 7.65
C VAL A 262 -31.77 9.03 7.82
N SER A 263 -32.55 8.47 6.90
CA SER A 263 -34.01 8.44 7.00
C SER A 263 -34.48 7.79 8.29
N HIS A 264 -33.78 6.76 8.75
CA HIS A 264 -34.09 6.05 9.97
C HIS A 264 -33.58 6.77 11.23
N PHE A 265 -32.33 7.22 11.21
CA PHE A 265 -31.63 7.80 12.35
C PHE A 265 -32.28 9.09 12.85
N VAL A 266 -32.80 9.94 11.95
CA VAL A 266 -33.48 11.19 12.37
C VAL A 266 -34.70 10.95 13.27
N HIS A 267 -35.32 9.75 13.23
CA HIS A 267 -36.43 9.41 14.12
C HIS A 267 -36.00 9.15 15.57
N TYR A 268 -34.70 9.03 15.84
CA TYR A 268 -34.12 8.91 17.17
C TYR A 268 -33.77 10.27 17.79
N LEU A 269 -33.82 11.37 17.02
CA LEU A 269 -33.54 12.72 17.49
C LEU A 269 -34.82 13.36 18.07
N LYS A 270 -35.09 13.09 19.35
CA LYS A 270 -36.33 13.47 20.06
C LYS A 270 -36.00 13.97 21.48
N PRO A 271 -36.86 14.79 22.10
CA PRO A 271 -36.67 15.17 23.49
C PRO A 271 -36.74 13.94 24.42
N ILE A 272 -35.81 13.86 25.37
CA ILE A 272 -35.84 12.86 26.44
C ILE A 272 -36.60 13.44 27.64
N ASP A 273 -37.46 12.64 28.26
CA ASP A 273 -38.29 13.04 29.40
C ASP A 273 -39.08 14.35 29.19
N ASN A 274 -39.48 14.64 27.95
CA ASN A 274 -40.12 15.89 27.53
C ASN A 274 -39.32 17.16 27.88
N LYS A 275 -37.98 17.05 27.92
CA LYS A 275 -37.06 18.16 28.16
C LYS A 275 -36.22 18.43 26.92
N LYS A 276 -35.81 19.70 26.79
CA LYS A 276 -34.89 20.12 25.75
C LYS A 276 -33.59 19.33 25.83
N THR A 277 -33.27 18.67 24.73
CA THR A 277 -32.21 17.66 24.66
C THR A 277 -31.17 18.05 23.62
N ALA A 278 -29.89 17.98 24.02
CA ALA A 278 -28.77 18.08 23.10
C ALA A 278 -28.27 16.69 22.72
N TYR A 279 -28.12 16.46 21.42
CA TYR A 279 -27.40 15.31 20.87
C TYR A 279 -25.97 15.76 20.56
N ILE A 280 -25.01 15.32 21.36
CA ILE A 280 -23.61 15.68 21.19
C ILE A 280 -22.97 14.70 20.20
N PHE A 281 -22.72 15.19 18.99
CA PHE A 281 -21.99 14.45 17.96
C PHE A 281 -20.50 14.64 18.20
N TRP A 282 -19.82 13.55 18.54
CA TRP A 282 -18.38 13.59 18.77
C TRP A 282 -17.70 12.32 18.28
N SER A 283 -16.40 12.44 18.01
CA SER A 283 -15.58 11.33 17.55
C SER A 283 -14.24 11.33 18.26
N PHE A 284 -13.65 10.14 18.41
CA PHE A 284 -12.28 10.01 18.91
C PHE A 284 -11.29 10.66 17.95
N VAL A 285 -11.50 10.46 16.64
CA VAL A 285 -10.60 10.87 15.55
C VAL A 285 -11.31 11.59 14.41
N ASP A 286 -10.53 12.30 13.60
CA ASP A 286 -10.96 12.89 12.34
C ASP A 286 -11.23 11.80 11.29
N GLY A 287 -12.08 12.10 10.31
CA GLY A 287 -12.30 11.22 9.13
C GLY A 287 -13.25 10.04 9.35
N VAL A 288 -14.07 10.05 10.41
CA VAL A 288 -15.02 8.95 10.73
C VAL A 288 -16.43 9.15 10.17
N GLY A 289 -16.63 10.14 9.31
CA GLY A 289 -17.96 10.45 8.73
C GLY A 289 -18.90 11.26 9.62
N LYS A 290 -18.43 11.83 10.74
CA LYS A 290 -19.24 12.66 11.65
C LYS A 290 -19.88 13.86 10.94
N SER A 291 -19.05 14.72 10.35
CA SER A 291 -19.53 15.93 9.65
C SER A 291 -20.40 15.56 8.44
N THR A 292 -20.03 14.50 7.73
CA THR A 292 -20.81 13.96 6.61
C THR A 292 -22.21 13.53 7.04
N LEU A 293 -22.33 12.77 8.13
CA LEU A 293 -23.65 12.37 8.64
C LEU A 293 -24.47 13.57 9.09
N LEU A 294 -23.85 14.55 9.76
CA LEU A 294 -24.52 15.79 10.16
C LEU A 294 -25.06 16.55 8.94
N GLY A 295 -24.23 16.74 7.91
CA GLY A 295 -24.66 17.37 6.67
C GLY A 295 -25.78 16.60 5.98
N ASN A 296 -25.70 15.27 5.96
CA ASN A 296 -26.79 14.42 5.45
C ASN A 296 -28.09 14.59 6.27
N ILE A 297 -28.02 14.73 7.59
CA ILE A 297 -29.17 15.01 8.45
C ILE A 297 -29.76 16.39 8.13
N CYS A 298 -28.93 17.42 8.01
CA CYS A 298 -29.38 18.78 7.63
C CYS A 298 -30.06 18.79 6.26
N ASN A 299 -29.47 18.12 5.27
CA ASN A 299 -30.04 17.93 3.95
C ASN A 299 -31.37 17.16 4.02
N TRP A 300 -31.45 16.07 4.78
CA TRP A 300 -32.68 15.29 4.94
C TRP A 300 -33.80 16.05 5.65
N LEU A 301 -33.46 16.88 6.63
CA LEU A 301 -34.44 17.74 7.30
C LEU A 301 -35.03 18.77 6.33
N SER A 302 -34.22 19.26 5.39
CA SER A 302 -34.60 20.31 4.42
C SER A 302 -35.26 19.76 3.15
N HIS A 303 -34.78 18.64 2.61
CA HIS A 303 -35.10 18.15 1.27
C HIS A 303 -35.71 16.74 1.24
N LYS A 304 -35.67 15.98 2.35
CA LYS A 304 -36.19 14.59 2.41
C LYS A 304 -35.57 13.73 1.31
N ASP A 305 -36.39 12.99 0.57
CA ASP A 305 -35.98 12.07 -0.50
C ASP A 305 -35.55 12.77 -1.81
N ASP A 306 -35.54 14.11 -1.85
CA ASP A 306 -35.15 14.90 -3.04
C ASP A 306 -33.62 15.10 -3.07
N PHE A 307 -32.90 14.01 -3.36
CA PHE A 307 -31.42 13.96 -3.32
C PHE A 307 -30.74 14.87 -4.36
N ASP A 308 -31.44 15.27 -5.43
CA ASP A 308 -30.94 16.22 -6.43
C ASP A 308 -30.73 17.63 -5.85
N LYS A 309 -31.37 17.93 -4.71
CA LYS A 309 -31.23 19.22 -4.00
C LYS A 309 -30.22 19.19 -2.86
N TYR A 310 -29.56 18.06 -2.61
CA TYR A 310 -28.62 17.97 -1.51
C TYR A 310 -27.39 18.83 -1.77
N GLU A 311 -27.08 19.70 -0.82
CA GLU A 311 -25.91 20.56 -0.87
C GLU A 311 -24.63 19.80 -0.44
N HIS A 312 -23.48 20.30 -0.89
CA HIS A 312 -22.18 19.72 -0.53
C HIS A 312 -21.95 19.78 0.98
N VAL A 313 -21.60 18.64 1.57
CA VAL A 313 -21.19 18.61 2.97
C VAL A 313 -19.70 18.97 3.09
N SER A 314 -19.43 20.17 3.63
CA SER A 314 -18.06 20.65 3.84
C SER A 314 -17.20 19.64 4.61
N ASN A 315 -15.96 19.47 4.16
CA ASN A 315 -14.97 18.65 4.85
C ASN A 315 -14.27 19.41 5.99
N ALA A 316 -14.57 20.70 6.19
CA ALA A 316 -14.00 21.49 7.28
C ALA A 316 -14.39 20.88 8.63
N SER A 317 -13.41 20.32 9.35
CA SER A 317 -13.63 19.88 10.72
C SER A 317 -13.79 21.12 11.60
N SER A 318 -14.98 21.33 12.18
CA SER A 318 -15.19 22.40 13.16
C SER A 318 -14.13 22.30 14.27
N GLN A 319 -13.55 23.44 14.65
CA GLN A 319 -12.65 23.58 15.79
C GLN A 319 -13.37 24.12 17.03
N ARG A 320 -14.64 24.50 16.90
CA ARG A 320 -15.54 24.90 18.00
C ARG A 320 -16.66 23.90 18.17
N ALA A 321 -17.28 23.92 19.34
CA ALA A 321 -18.62 23.36 19.47
C ALA A 321 -19.59 24.25 18.67
N THR A 322 -20.37 23.65 17.77
CA THR A 322 -21.41 24.36 17.02
C THR A 322 -22.77 23.74 17.33
N LEU A 323 -23.74 24.57 17.73
CA LEU A 323 -25.10 24.13 18.00
C LEU A 323 -25.99 24.32 16.76
N TYR A 324 -26.61 23.23 16.31
CA TYR A 324 -27.59 23.20 15.23
C TYR A 324 -28.97 22.91 15.82
N HIS A 325 -29.93 23.81 15.57
CA HIS A 325 -31.30 23.62 16.04
C HIS A 325 -32.06 22.71 15.06
N VAL A 326 -32.43 21.51 15.50
CA VAL A 326 -33.28 20.58 14.73
C VAL A 326 -34.74 20.99 14.87
N ASN A 327 -35.15 21.33 16.09
CA ASN A 327 -36.43 21.94 16.45
C ASN A 327 -36.30 22.66 17.81
N ASP A 328 -37.40 23.13 18.37
CA ASP A 328 -37.39 23.89 19.63
C ASP A 328 -36.86 23.09 20.83
N ASP A 329 -37.06 21.78 20.83
CA ASP A 329 -36.74 20.86 21.93
C ASP A 329 -35.50 19.99 21.66
N VAL A 330 -34.95 20.04 20.45
CA VAL A 330 -33.80 19.20 20.05
C VAL A 330 -32.74 20.06 19.38
N VAL A 331 -31.54 20.01 19.94
CA VAL A 331 -30.34 20.61 19.36
C VAL A 331 -29.30 19.52 19.11
N ILE A 332 -28.52 19.69 18.05
CA ILE A 332 -27.31 18.89 17.80
C ILE A 332 -26.12 19.76 18.14
N ALA A 333 -25.23 19.26 19.01
CA ALA A 333 -23.94 19.89 19.28
C ALA A 333 -22.87 19.13 18.49
N ASP A 334 -22.33 19.77 17.45
CA ASP A 334 -21.21 19.23 16.68
C ASP A 334 -19.88 19.60 17.33
N LEU A 335 -19.11 18.60 17.76
CA LEU A 335 -17.80 18.80 18.38
C LEU A 335 -16.66 18.53 17.40
N PRO A 336 -15.48 19.16 17.56
CA PRO A 336 -14.25 18.67 16.94
C PRO A 336 -13.99 17.20 17.31
N ALA A 337 -13.27 16.48 16.45
CA ALA A 337 -12.71 15.19 16.87
C ALA A 337 -11.79 15.39 18.08
N GLN A 338 -11.86 14.53 19.07
CA GLN A 338 -11.15 14.77 20.33
C GLN A 338 -9.63 14.77 20.16
N ILE A 339 -9.10 13.92 19.27
CA ILE A 339 -7.67 13.90 18.97
C ILE A 339 -7.17 15.22 18.36
N SER A 340 -8.07 16.01 17.75
CA SER A 340 -7.73 17.32 17.19
C SER A 340 -7.24 18.32 18.22
N HIS A 341 -7.53 18.12 19.51
CA HIS A 341 -6.98 18.97 20.58
C HIS A 341 -5.46 18.74 20.79
N TYR A 342 -4.92 17.65 20.23
CA TYR A 342 -3.55 17.20 20.47
C TYR A 342 -2.72 17.02 19.18
N CYS A 343 -3.31 17.26 18.01
CA CYS A 343 -2.66 17.05 16.72
C CYS A 343 -2.81 18.26 15.81
N ALA A 344 -1.85 18.44 14.89
CA ALA A 344 -1.86 19.56 13.95
C ALA A 344 -3.03 19.48 12.98
N LYS A 345 -3.58 20.64 12.63
CA LYS A 345 -4.48 20.80 11.49
C LYS A 345 -3.90 21.84 10.52
N PRO A 346 -2.96 21.40 9.66
CA PRO A 346 -2.50 22.24 8.56
C PRO A 346 -3.64 22.47 7.58
N ASP A 347 -3.69 23.71 7.08
CA ASP A 347 -4.71 24.14 6.13
C ASP A 347 -4.08 24.77 4.87
N GLY A 348 -4.84 24.81 3.78
CA GLY A 348 -4.34 25.26 2.48
C GLY A 348 -5.14 24.73 1.29
N HIS A 349 -4.42 24.39 0.23
CA HIS A 349 -4.98 24.05 -1.08
C HIS A 349 -4.37 22.77 -1.66
N VAL A 350 -5.11 22.11 -2.55
CA VAL A 350 -4.70 20.90 -3.26
C VAL A 350 -5.11 20.95 -4.74
N TYR A 351 -4.28 20.39 -5.62
CA TYR A 351 -4.68 20.13 -7.00
C TYR A 351 -5.39 18.78 -7.16
N ILE A 352 -6.61 18.78 -7.69
CA ILE A 352 -7.48 17.60 -7.82
C ILE A 352 -7.93 17.37 -9.25
N ASP A 353 -8.27 16.14 -9.61
CA ASP A 353 -8.80 15.83 -10.94
C ASP A 353 -10.10 16.60 -11.21
N LEU A 354 -10.24 17.11 -12.44
CA LEU A 354 -11.39 17.94 -12.85
C LEU A 354 -12.75 17.26 -12.62
N GLY A 355 -12.82 15.94 -12.63
CA GLY A 355 -14.06 15.19 -12.35
C GLY A 355 -14.59 15.33 -10.91
N PHE A 356 -13.83 15.93 -10.01
CA PHE A 356 -14.25 16.24 -8.63
C PHE A 356 -14.61 17.71 -8.42
N ASP A 357 -14.32 18.58 -9.39
CA ASP A 357 -14.68 20.00 -9.31
C ASP A 357 -16.10 20.24 -9.81
N ARG A 358 -16.85 21.06 -9.08
CA ARG A 358 -18.23 21.47 -9.43
C ARG A 358 -18.30 22.91 -9.94
N THR A 359 -17.18 23.61 -9.95
CA THR A 359 -17.12 25.05 -10.23
C THR A 359 -16.92 25.35 -11.71
N LEU A 360 -16.59 24.35 -12.52
CA LEU A 360 -16.40 24.47 -13.97
C LEU A 360 -17.63 23.99 -14.74
N SER A 361 -18.08 24.83 -15.68
CA SER A 361 -19.10 24.44 -16.64
C SER A 361 -18.53 23.50 -17.71
N ALA A 362 -19.37 22.70 -18.37
CA ALA A 362 -18.95 21.88 -19.52
C ALA A 362 -18.30 22.71 -20.64
N GLN A 363 -18.74 23.95 -20.81
CA GLN A 363 -18.14 24.89 -21.77
C GLN A 363 -16.72 25.31 -21.33
N ASP A 364 -16.52 25.61 -20.05
CA ASP A 364 -15.20 25.97 -19.52
C ASP A 364 -14.22 24.81 -19.60
N LEU A 365 -14.67 23.58 -19.35
CA LEU A 365 -13.85 22.38 -19.54
C LEU A 365 -13.40 22.23 -21.00
N GLY A 366 -14.30 22.42 -21.97
CA GLY A 366 -13.95 22.39 -23.39
C GLY A 366 -12.90 23.44 -23.76
N LEU A 367 -13.06 24.68 -23.26
CA LEU A 367 -12.10 25.76 -23.48
C LEU A 367 -10.75 25.50 -22.81
N LEU A 368 -10.74 24.93 -21.61
CA LEU A 368 -9.53 24.56 -20.88
C LEU A 368 -8.73 23.50 -21.63
N HIS A 369 -9.38 22.41 -22.06
CA HIS A 369 -8.73 21.38 -22.85
C HIS A 369 -8.16 21.93 -24.16
N GLN A 370 -8.92 22.79 -24.86
CA GLN A 370 -8.43 23.43 -26.08
C GLN A 370 -7.23 24.35 -25.79
N HIS A 371 -7.26 25.12 -24.70
CA HIS A 371 -6.17 25.99 -24.30
C HIS A 371 -4.89 25.20 -24.02
N VAL A 372 -4.99 24.12 -23.22
CA VAL A 372 -3.87 23.23 -22.91
C VAL A 372 -3.31 22.60 -24.19
N LEU A 373 -4.14 22.03 -25.05
CA LEU A 373 -3.66 21.42 -26.31
C LEU A 373 -2.97 22.43 -27.24
N THR A 374 -3.41 23.69 -27.23
CA THR A 374 -2.85 24.74 -28.09
C THR A 374 -1.52 25.27 -27.56
N HIS A 375 -1.40 25.45 -26.24
CA HIS A 375 -0.25 26.11 -25.59
C HIS A 375 0.61 25.15 -24.78
N TYR A 376 0.44 23.83 -24.94
CA TYR A 376 1.11 22.82 -24.12
C TYR A 376 2.63 23.01 -24.03
N HIS A 377 3.30 23.21 -25.17
CA HIS A 377 4.75 23.42 -25.21
C HIS A 377 5.19 24.71 -24.52
N GLU A 378 4.37 25.78 -24.58
CA GLU A 378 4.64 27.03 -23.89
C GLU A 378 4.48 26.89 -22.38
N ILE A 379 3.43 26.19 -21.94
CA ILE A 379 3.19 25.89 -20.51
C ILE A 379 4.37 25.10 -19.93
N VAL A 380 4.83 24.06 -20.63
CA VAL A 380 5.97 23.24 -20.18
C VAL A 380 7.25 24.07 -20.13
N ALA A 381 7.55 24.86 -21.17
CA ALA A 381 8.74 25.69 -21.20
C ALA A 381 8.74 26.75 -20.08
N GLN A 382 7.60 27.41 -19.84
CA GLN A 382 7.46 28.37 -18.74
C GLN A 382 7.67 27.73 -17.37
N PHE A 383 7.25 26.47 -17.22
CA PHE A 383 7.47 25.75 -15.98
C PHE A 383 8.94 25.35 -15.79
N GLU A 384 9.65 24.96 -16.85
CA GLU A 384 11.10 24.72 -16.79
C GLU A 384 11.84 26.00 -16.37
N ASP A 385 11.52 27.15 -16.97
CA ASP A 385 12.08 28.45 -16.59
C ASP A 385 11.77 28.77 -15.11
N LEU A 386 10.53 28.58 -14.67
CA LEU A 386 10.11 28.80 -13.29
C LEU A 386 10.86 27.89 -12.31
N LEU A 387 11.04 26.62 -12.68
CA LEU A 387 11.84 25.67 -11.92
C LEU A 387 13.30 26.07 -11.84
N GLU A 388 13.86 26.85 -12.77
CA GLU A 388 15.22 27.39 -12.63
C GLU A 388 15.26 28.62 -11.71
N GLU A 389 14.27 29.52 -11.83
CA GLU A 389 14.23 30.81 -11.14
C GLU A 389 13.87 30.73 -9.64
N VAL A 390 12.99 29.80 -9.24
CA VAL A 390 12.48 29.73 -7.86
C VAL A 390 13.59 29.44 -6.85
N SER A 391 13.74 30.29 -5.83
CA SER A 391 14.70 30.09 -4.75
C SER A 391 14.02 29.49 -3.52
N VAL A 392 14.66 28.48 -2.91
CA VAL A 392 14.19 27.81 -1.69
C VAL A 392 14.22 28.74 -0.46
N ASP A 393 14.85 29.91 -0.55
CA ASP A 393 14.95 30.87 0.55
C ASP A 393 13.98 32.06 0.41
N LYS A 394 13.11 32.09 -0.61
CA LYS A 394 12.16 33.18 -0.87
C LYS A 394 10.71 32.73 -0.65
N LYS A 395 9.88 33.69 -0.24
CA LYS A 395 8.43 33.51 -0.11
C LYS A 395 7.80 33.39 -1.51
N ASN A 396 6.91 32.40 -1.66
CA ASN A 396 6.15 32.18 -2.89
C ASN A 396 5.08 33.27 -3.05
N ASN A 397 4.95 33.82 -4.25
CA ASN A 397 4.01 34.89 -4.60
C ASN A 397 2.81 34.38 -5.41
N SER A 398 2.89 33.16 -5.97
CA SER A 398 1.79 32.51 -6.69
C SER A 398 1.68 31.01 -6.38
N PRO A 399 0.53 30.37 -6.67
CA PRO A 399 0.38 28.92 -6.58
C PRO A 399 1.34 28.14 -7.48
N GLU A 400 1.67 28.66 -8.66
CA GLU A 400 2.65 28.08 -9.58
C GLU A 400 4.05 28.08 -8.95
N GLU A 401 4.47 29.22 -8.37
CA GLU A 401 5.72 29.34 -7.63
C GLU A 401 5.75 28.38 -6.44
N ALA A 402 4.62 28.19 -5.75
CA ALA A 402 4.53 27.26 -4.61
C ALA A 402 4.73 25.79 -5.02
N VAL A 403 4.19 25.36 -6.16
CA VAL A 403 4.43 24.01 -6.70
C VAL A 403 5.90 23.85 -7.07
N ALA A 404 6.48 24.80 -7.80
CA ALA A 404 7.90 24.78 -8.17
C ALA A 404 8.82 24.79 -6.94
N TYR A 405 8.49 25.58 -5.91
CA TYR A 405 9.17 25.62 -4.63
C TYR A 405 9.11 24.26 -3.93
N ASN A 406 7.94 23.63 -3.87
CA ASN A 406 7.79 22.32 -3.26
C ASN A 406 8.61 21.27 -3.98
N ILE A 407 8.61 21.26 -5.32
CA ILE A 407 9.42 20.34 -6.14
C ILE A 407 10.91 20.47 -5.81
N LYS A 408 11.43 21.70 -5.79
CA LYS A 408 12.83 21.99 -5.43
C LYS A 408 13.17 21.60 -3.99
N THR A 409 12.29 21.94 -3.04
CA THR A 409 12.50 21.68 -1.60
C THR A 409 12.45 20.19 -1.28
N LEU A 410 11.48 19.49 -1.85
CA LEU A 410 11.29 18.05 -1.65
C LEU A 410 12.29 17.22 -2.46
N GLN A 411 12.93 17.81 -3.49
CA GLN A 411 13.83 17.16 -4.44
C GLN A 411 13.13 15.99 -5.16
N VAL A 412 11.89 16.20 -5.57
CA VAL A 412 11.07 15.20 -6.27
C VAL A 412 11.03 15.46 -7.78
N HIS A 413 10.85 14.40 -8.56
CA HIS A 413 10.55 14.52 -9.99
C HIS A 413 9.03 14.58 -10.17
N SER A 414 8.51 15.76 -10.54
CA SER A 414 7.08 15.91 -10.79
C SER A 414 6.75 15.80 -12.27
N ALA A 415 5.63 15.12 -12.56
CA ALA A 415 5.04 15.08 -13.90
C ALA A 415 4.07 16.25 -14.14
N TRP A 416 3.88 17.14 -13.18
CA TRP A 416 2.80 18.12 -13.16
C TRP A 416 3.32 19.55 -13.37
N CYS A 417 2.89 20.19 -14.45
CA CYS A 417 3.21 21.59 -14.75
C CYS A 417 2.07 22.51 -14.32
N PRO A 418 2.29 23.47 -13.40
CA PRO A 418 1.28 24.42 -12.98
C PRO A 418 1.09 25.54 -14.02
N PHE A 419 -0.15 26.01 -14.17
CA PHE A 419 -0.50 27.13 -15.03
C PHE A 419 -1.80 27.80 -14.59
N ALA A 420 -1.97 29.08 -14.94
CA ALA A 420 -3.18 29.83 -14.67
C ALA A 420 -4.07 29.94 -15.92
N PHE A 421 -5.39 29.81 -15.75
CA PHE A 421 -6.37 30.01 -16.81
C PHE A 421 -7.66 30.60 -16.23
N LYS A 422 -8.12 31.75 -16.76
CA LYS A 422 -9.33 32.45 -16.30
C LYS A 422 -9.43 32.61 -14.77
N ASP A 423 -8.38 33.15 -14.15
CA ASP A 423 -8.29 33.39 -12.69
C ASP A 423 -8.37 32.13 -11.82
N LYS A 424 -8.22 30.94 -12.42
CA LYS A 424 -8.11 29.65 -11.72
C LYS A 424 -6.73 29.05 -11.99
N HIS A 425 -6.29 28.22 -11.06
CA HIS A 425 -4.97 27.59 -11.08
C HIS A 425 -5.11 26.09 -11.35
N PHE A 426 -4.27 25.59 -12.24
CA PHE A 426 -4.32 24.21 -12.74
C PHE A 426 -2.93 23.59 -12.75
N VAL A 427 -2.88 22.26 -12.85
CA VAL A 427 -1.69 21.54 -13.29
C VAL A 427 -2.04 20.61 -14.45
N VAL A 428 -1.11 20.43 -15.39
CA VAL A 428 -1.22 19.48 -16.52
C VAL A 428 -0.11 18.44 -16.44
N ASN A 429 -0.42 17.18 -16.78
CA ASN A 429 0.56 16.11 -16.83
C ASN A 429 1.44 16.23 -18.10
N ILE A 430 2.76 16.24 -17.94
CA ILE A 430 3.71 16.30 -19.06
C ILE A 430 3.69 15.06 -19.95
N TYR A 431 3.21 13.91 -19.46
CA TYR A 431 3.13 12.69 -20.25
C TYR A 431 1.77 12.54 -20.94
N ASP A 432 0.73 13.22 -20.45
CA ASP A 432 -0.61 13.21 -21.05
C ASP A 432 -1.34 14.56 -20.85
N PRO A 433 -1.40 15.44 -21.87
CA PRO A 433 -2.04 16.75 -21.76
C PRO A 433 -3.55 16.71 -21.55
N ARG A 434 -4.17 15.53 -21.61
CA ARG A 434 -5.59 15.35 -21.25
C ARG A 434 -5.81 15.24 -19.75
N GLN A 435 -4.76 14.91 -18.99
CA GLN A 435 -4.83 14.87 -17.54
C GLN A 435 -4.54 16.25 -16.97
N ILE A 436 -5.60 16.89 -16.50
CA ILE A 436 -5.57 18.24 -15.93
C ILE A 436 -6.18 18.16 -14.53
N ARG A 437 -5.60 18.89 -13.59
CA ARG A 437 -6.10 19.06 -12.23
C ARG A 437 -6.30 20.53 -11.92
N ILE A 438 -7.26 20.84 -11.05
CA ILE A 438 -7.61 22.20 -10.60
C ILE A 438 -7.27 22.37 -9.12
N MET A 439 -6.81 23.55 -8.73
CA MET A 439 -6.57 23.89 -7.33
C MET A 439 -7.88 24.15 -6.59
N THR A 440 -8.05 23.54 -5.42
CA THR A 440 -9.21 23.70 -4.54
C THR A 440 -8.75 23.80 -3.07
N SER A 441 -9.49 24.54 -2.24
CA SER A 441 -9.26 24.61 -0.79
C SER A 441 -9.48 23.24 -0.13
N PHE A 442 -8.70 22.90 0.90
CA PHE A 442 -8.91 21.66 1.67
C PHE A 442 -10.30 21.56 2.34
N GLU A 443 -10.99 22.69 2.52
CA GLU A 443 -12.33 22.77 3.13
C GLU A 443 -13.45 22.39 2.14
N ASP A 444 -13.26 22.73 0.85
CA ASP A 444 -14.28 22.62 -0.21
C ASP A 444 -14.05 21.42 -1.13
N VAL A 445 -12.86 20.83 -1.06
CA VAL A 445 -12.48 19.68 -1.87
C VAL A 445 -13.21 18.43 -1.41
N HIS A 446 -13.67 17.62 -2.36
CA HIS A 446 -14.20 16.29 -2.09
C HIS A 446 -13.14 15.41 -1.39
N SER A 447 -13.55 14.52 -0.47
CA SER A 447 -12.62 13.74 0.36
C SER A 447 -11.60 12.92 -0.44
N GLN A 448 -11.93 12.55 -1.68
CA GLN A 448 -11.02 11.88 -2.61
C GLN A 448 -9.87 12.77 -3.09
N GLY A 449 -10.14 14.05 -3.34
CA GLY A 449 -9.12 15.02 -3.77
C GLY A 449 -8.03 15.26 -2.73
N LEU A 450 -8.30 14.91 -1.46
CA LEU A 450 -7.32 15.00 -0.37
C LEU A 450 -6.36 13.81 -0.28
N LYS A 451 -6.54 12.77 -1.11
CA LYS A 451 -5.76 11.52 -1.07
C LYS A 451 -4.65 11.48 -2.12
N ILE A 452 -4.21 12.62 -2.63
CA ILE A 452 -3.15 12.69 -3.63
C ILE A 452 -1.80 12.23 -3.05
N LYS A 453 -1.01 11.53 -3.85
CA LYS A 453 0.28 10.94 -3.42
C LYS A 453 1.45 11.91 -3.60
N GLU A 454 1.23 12.96 -4.39
CA GLU A 454 2.20 13.96 -4.81
C GLU A 454 2.24 15.11 -3.78
N PRO A 455 3.16 15.08 -2.79
CA PRO A 455 3.22 16.10 -1.74
C PRO A 455 3.46 17.51 -2.28
N GLU A 456 4.04 17.66 -3.47
CA GLU A 456 4.29 18.95 -4.11
C GLU A 456 3.02 19.67 -4.56
N LEU A 457 1.94 18.93 -4.77
CA LEU A 457 0.64 19.46 -5.20
C LEU A 457 -0.27 19.87 -4.03
N MET A 458 0.20 19.74 -2.78
CA MET A 458 -0.45 20.32 -1.61
C MET A 458 0.28 21.58 -1.16
N ILE A 459 -0.43 22.70 -1.11
CA ILE A 459 0.12 24.01 -0.73
C ILE A 459 -0.43 24.36 0.66
N PHE A 460 0.46 24.51 1.65
CA PHE A 460 0.11 24.86 3.03
C PHE A 460 0.31 26.35 3.32
N ASP A 461 -0.49 27.19 2.67
CA ASP A 461 -0.41 28.65 2.70
C ASP A 461 -1.30 29.31 3.77
N LYS A 462 -2.22 28.56 4.39
CA LYS A 462 -3.12 29.06 5.46
C LYS A 462 -2.58 28.81 6.88
N GLY A 463 -1.43 28.14 7.02
CA GLY A 463 -0.77 27.88 8.30
C GLY A 463 -1.40 26.74 9.11
N LEU A 464 -1.41 26.87 10.44
CA LEU A 464 -1.96 25.88 11.36
C LEU A 464 -3.17 26.45 12.12
N SER A 465 -4.29 25.72 12.08
CA SER A 465 -5.41 25.99 12.97
C SER A 465 -5.13 25.41 14.36
N ILE A 466 -5.03 26.28 15.37
CA ILE A 466 -4.78 25.89 16.75
C ILE A 466 -6.11 25.70 17.47
N PRO A 467 -6.37 24.51 18.06
CA PRO A 467 -7.57 24.28 18.83
C PRO A 467 -7.59 25.16 20.08
N MET A 468 -8.80 25.51 20.53
CA MET A 468 -8.99 26.09 21.85
C MET A 468 -8.46 25.11 22.91
N CYS A 469 -7.83 25.63 23.97
CA CYS A 469 -7.35 24.76 25.03
C CYS A 469 -8.52 23.98 25.65
N TYR A 470 -8.26 22.74 26.05
CA TYR A 470 -9.34 21.78 26.33
C TYR A 470 -10.28 22.23 27.46
N ASP A 471 -9.75 22.91 28.48
CA ASP A 471 -10.55 23.42 29.60
C ASP A 471 -11.50 24.54 29.17
N ASN A 472 -11.05 25.44 28.30
CA ASN A 472 -11.90 26.50 27.75
C ASN A 472 -12.94 25.92 26.78
N PHE A 473 -12.57 24.89 26.00
CA PHE A 473 -13.52 24.19 25.13
C PHE A 473 -14.70 23.57 25.88
N LYS A 474 -14.44 22.82 26.96
CA LYS A 474 -15.52 22.24 27.77
C LYS A 474 -16.42 23.31 28.36
N LYS A 475 -15.83 24.42 28.82
CA LYS A 475 -16.57 25.55 29.38
C LYS A 475 -17.47 26.21 28.34
N ASP A 476 -16.91 26.57 27.18
CA ASP A 476 -17.65 27.15 26.06
C ASP A 476 -18.84 26.26 25.64
N LEU A 477 -18.61 24.96 25.47
CA LEU A 477 -19.68 24.00 25.17
C LEU A 477 -20.78 24.01 26.24
N ALA A 478 -20.42 23.92 27.53
CA ALA A 478 -21.40 23.91 28.61
C ALA A 478 -22.20 25.22 28.68
N ASP A 479 -21.53 26.36 28.54
CA ASP A 479 -22.15 27.68 28.56
C ASP A 479 -23.12 27.85 27.35
N GLN A 480 -22.77 27.36 26.16
CA GLN A 480 -23.66 27.34 24.98
C GLN A 480 -24.89 26.44 25.19
N LEU A 481 -24.71 25.26 25.79
CA LEU A 481 -25.81 24.34 26.10
C LEU A 481 -26.77 24.93 27.13
N GLU A 482 -26.24 25.56 28.19
CA GLU A 482 -27.03 26.26 29.21
C GLU A 482 -27.80 27.44 28.61
N ALA A 483 -27.14 28.27 27.79
CA ALA A 483 -27.78 29.38 27.09
C ALA A 483 -28.91 28.92 26.16
N SER A 484 -28.78 27.72 25.59
CA SER A 484 -29.80 27.10 24.75
C SER A 484 -30.95 26.46 25.55
N GLY A 485 -30.88 26.44 26.88
CA GLY A 485 -31.87 25.84 27.77
C GLY A 485 -31.87 24.31 27.78
N VAL A 486 -30.77 23.68 27.37
CA VAL A 486 -30.61 22.23 27.36
C VAL A 486 -30.59 21.69 28.79
N GLN A 487 -31.28 20.58 29.03
CA GLN A 487 -31.30 19.89 30.32
C GLN A 487 -30.78 18.46 30.21
N ASN A 488 -31.09 17.80 29.09
CA ASN A 488 -30.70 16.43 28.82
C ASN A 488 -29.65 16.39 27.72
N VAL A 489 -28.68 15.49 27.87
CA VAL A 489 -27.59 15.28 26.92
C VAL A 489 -27.57 13.81 26.52
N VAL A 490 -27.53 13.57 25.22
CA VAL A 490 -27.32 12.24 24.63
C VAL A 490 -26.05 12.29 23.78
N PHE A 491 -25.09 11.41 24.05
CA PHE A 491 -23.89 11.31 23.22
C PHE A 491 -24.19 10.50 21.96
N VAL A 492 -23.72 10.97 20.81
CA VAL A 492 -23.75 10.28 19.52
C VAL A 492 -22.31 10.04 19.10
N ASP A 493 -21.88 8.80 19.28
CA ASP A 493 -20.49 8.37 19.11
C ASP A 493 -20.26 7.82 17.72
N PHE A 494 -19.11 8.18 17.14
CA PHE A 494 -18.64 7.59 15.89
C PHE A 494 -17.41 6.74 16.17
N LEU A 495 -17.57 5.42 16.04
CA LEU A 495 -16.47 4.48 16.11
C LEU A 495 -15.96 4.20 14.68
N SER A 496 -14.72 4.60 14.42
CA SER A 496 -14.09 4.53 13.10
C SER A 496 -13.95 3.09 12.61
N MET A 497 -14.58 2.76 11.49
CA MET A 497 -14.36 1.52 10.75
C MET A 497 -14.22 1.75 9.23
N TYR A 498 -14.04 3.01 8.82
CA TYR A 498 -13.70 3.42 7.45
C TYR A 498 -12.18 3.60 7.28
N PRO A 499 -11.64 3.48 6.05
CA PRO A 499 -10.25 3.83 5.77
C PRO A 499 -10.03 5.35 5.87
N ARG A 500 -9.04 5.79 6.67
CA ARG A 500 -8.84 7.21 7.02
C ARG A 500 -7.70 7.90 6.28
N THR A 501 -7.67 7.80 4.96
CA THR A 501 -6.50 8.25 4.20
C THR A 501 -6.42 9.77 3.93
N SER A 502 -7.53 10.53 3.92
CA SER A 502 -7.52 11.94 3.47
C SER A 502 -6.80 12.90 4.42
N ARG A 503 -7.24 12.98 5.68
CA ARG A 503 -6.64 13.88 6.69
C ARG A 503 -5.23 13.45 7.10
N GLU A 504 -4.97 12.14 7.07
CA GLU A 504 -3.65 11.57 7.27
C GLU A 504 -2.67 12.01 6.17
N THR A 505 -3.10 11.95 4.90
CA THR A 505 -2.29 12.41 3.76
C THR A 505 -1.92 13.88 3.90
N ILE A 506 -2.86 14.76 4.27
CA ILE A 506 -2.58 16.18 4.54
C ILE A 506 -1.48 16.34 5.61
N ARG A 507 -1.61 15.66 6.76
CA ARG A 507 -0.64 15.78 7.87
C ARG A 507 0.74 15.27 7.49
N ILE A 508 0.82 14.20 6.71
CA ILE A 508 2.10 13.63 6.27
C ILE A 508 2.76 14.49 5.22
N ASN A 509 2.01 14.97 4.23
CA ASN A 509 2.57 15.86 3.22
C ASN A 509 3.05 17.16 3.88
N TYR A 510 2.30 17.68 4.86
CA TYR A 510 2.75 18.79 5.70
C TYR A 510 4.06 18.45 6.43
N LEU A 511 4.11 17.31 7.13
CA LEU A 511 5.30 16.87 7.86
C LEU A 511 6.53 16.71 6.93
N LEU A 512 6.36 16.13 5.75
CA LEU A 512 7.43 15.96 4.77
C LEU A 512 8.00 17.30 4.30
N GLN A 513 7.12 18.26 3.99
CA GLN A 513 7.54 19.61 3.63
C GLN A 513 8.27 20.31 4.78
N GLN A 514 7.79 20.16 6.03
CA GLN A 514 8.49 20.70 7.20
C GLN A 514 9.84 20.03 7.45
N LEU A 515 9.93 18.70 7.37
CA LEU A 515 11.19 17.96 7.52
C LEU A 515 12.23 18.44 6.51
N LYS A 516 11.85 18.56 5.23
CA LYS A 516 12.75 19.07 4.20
C LYS A 516 13.11 20.54 4.39
N SER A 517 12.17 21.38 4.79
CA SER A 517 12.43 22.80 5.04
C SER A 517 13.44 23.02 6.18
N PHE A 518 13.30 22.31 7.31
CA PHE A 518 14.18 22.47 8.46
C PHE A 518 15.52 21.73 8.35
N TYR A 519 15.50 20.53 7.78
CA TYR A 519 16.67 19.63 7.80
C TYR A 519 17.36 19.50 6.44
N LYS A 520 16.79 20.05 5.35
CA LYS A 520 17.38 20.10 4.01
C LYS A 520 17.94 18.73 3.57
N ASP A 521 19.25 18.66 3.33
CA ASP A 521 19.95 17.45 2.87
C ASP A 521 20.12 16.40 3.97
N GLU A 522 19.85 16.71 5.25
CA GLU A 522 19.87 15.74 6.32
C GLU A 522 18.67 14.79 6.29
N PHE A 523 17.55 15.19 5.65
CA PHE A 523 16.37 14.35 5.49
C PHE A 523 16.23 13.83 4.04
N ILE A 524 16.56 12.56 3.91
CA ILE A 524 16.50 11.62 2.78
C ILE A 524 15.14 11.05 2.34
N ILE A 525 14.22 11.71 1.59
CA ILE A 525 12.91 11.07 1.29
C ILE A 525 13.08 9.68 0.66
N ASP A 526 13.88 9.57 -0.41
CA ASP A 526 14.15 8.30 -1.12
C ASP A 526 14.95 7.28 -0.30
N ARG A 527 15.51 7.69 0.84
CA ARG A 527 16.31 6.87 1.77
C ARG A 527 15.67 6.82 3.16
N SER A 528 14.36 6.96 3.20
CA SER A 528 13.56 6.92 4.42
C SER A 528 12.36 6.00 4.23
N SER A 529 11.62 5.80 5.32
CA SER A 529 10.35 5.07 5.32
C SER A 529 9.21 5.78 4.57
N TYR A 530 9.42 7.00 4.06
CA TYR A 530 8.45 7.77 3.27
C TYR A 530 8.58 7.59 1.76
N ARG A 531 9.65 6.94 1.29
CA ARG A 531 9.79 6.58 -0.13
C ARG A 531 8.52 5.86 -0.62
N SER A 532 8.13 6.11 -1.86
CA SER A 532 7.11 5.29 -2.51
C SER A 532 7.71 3.95 -2.90
N PHE A 533 7.26 2.88 -2.25
CA PHE A 533 7.62 1.50 -2.55
C PHE A 533 6.61 0.94 -3.55
N ALA A 534 7.06 0.36 -4.66
CA ALA A 534 6.17 -0.43 -5.52
C ALA A 534 5.89 -1.78 -4.86
N HIS A 535 6.88 -2.37 -4.18
CA HIS A 535 6.73 -3.60 -3.41
C HIS A 535 7.47 -3.54 -2.06
N TYR A 536 6.92 -4.22 -1.04
CA TYR A 536 7.51 -4.32 0.31
C TYR A 536 8.97 -4.79 0.32
N HIS A 537 9.32 -5.61 -0.67
CA HIS A 537 10.62 -6.23 -0.81
C HIS A 537 11.73 -5.24 -1.15
N GLU A 538 11.39 -4.06 -1.68
CA GLU A 538 12.34 -2.97 -1.89
C GLU A 538 12.88 -2.40 -0.57
N LEU A 539 12.15 -2.57 0.53
CA LEU A 539 12.60 -2.11 1.85
C LEU A 539 13.89 -2.78 2.28
N TYR A 540 14.11 -4.06 1.93
CA TYR A 540 15.31 -4.80 2.33
C TYR A 540 16.61 -4.13 1.86
N PRO A 541 16.90 -4.01 0.55
CA PRO A 541 18.14 -3.39 0.11
C PRO A 541 18.27 -1.95 0.62
N LEU A 542 17.17 -1.18 0.61
CA LEU A 542 17.19 0.21 1.09
C LEU A 542 17.57 0.32 2.56
N PHE A 543 16.99 -0.52 3.41
CA PHE A 543 17.22 -0.49 4.85
C PHE A 543 18.68 -0.80 5.19
N PHE A 544 19.29 -1.76 4.49
CA PHE A 544 20.69 -2.14 4.75
C PHE A 544 21.70 -1.20 4.08
N ASP A 545 21.43 -0.75 2.86
CA ASP A 545 22.32 0.17 2.13
C ASP A 545 22.32 1.59 2.74
N TYR A 546 21.20 1.98 3.37
CA TYR A 546 20.99 3.32 3.91
C TYR A 546 20.56 3.32 5.38
N LYS A 547 21.02 2.35 6.18
CA LYS A 547 20.64 2.21 7.60
C LYS A 547 20.82 3.49 8.41
N ASP A 548 21.91 4.22 8.17
CA ASP A 548 22.18 5.51 8.83
C ASP A 548 21.18 6.60 8.44
N ASP A 549 20.71 6.61 7.18
CA ASP A 549 19.68 7.55 6.71
C ASP A 549 18.31 7.20 7.32
N PHE A 550 18.01 5.91 7.51
CA PHE A 550 16.82 5.47 8.26
C PHE A 550 16.87 5.90 9.73
N GLU A 551 18.01 5.71 10.43
CA GLU A 551 18.24 6.20 11.80
C GLU A 551 18.01 7.69 11.89
N ARG A 552 18.66 8.45 10.99
CA ARG A 552 18.52 9.90 10.95
C ARG A 552 17.09 10.32 10.67
N SER A 553 16.42 9.71 9.69
CA SER A 553 15.05 10.07 9.32
C SER A 553 14.07 9.88 10.48
N LEU A 554 14.13 8.74 11.17
CA LEU A 554 13.25 8.44 12.30
C LEU A 554 13.53 9.34 13.50
N PHE A 555 14.81 9.65 13.74
CA PHE A 555 15.19 10.61 14.77
C PHE A 555 14.63 12.00 14.48
N LEU A 556 14.87 12.54 13.29
CA LEU A 556 14.38 13.88 12.88
C LEU A 556 12.85 13.97 12.89
N GLU A 557 12.17 12.92 12.43
CA GLU A 557 10.72 12.81 12.48
C GLU A 557 10.20 12.85 13.93
N SER A 558 10.81 12.07 14.83
CA SER A 558 10.41 12.02 16.25
C SER A 558 10.51 13.41 16.89
N LEU A 559 11.60 14.14 16.61
CA LEU A 559 11.80 15.49 17.11
C LEU A 559 10.75 16.46 16.56
N LEU A 560 10.58 16.50 15.24
CA LEU A 560 9.68 17.46 14.62
C LEU A 560 8.22 17.22 15.04
N ARG A 561 7.78 15.97 15.14
CA ARG A 561 6.44 15.63 15.65
C ARG A 561 6.24 16.12 17.08
N TRP A 562 7.23 15.93 17.96
CA TRP A 562 7.16 16.48 19.31
C TRP A 562 7.10 18.00 19.30
N VAL A 563 7.93 18.68 18.50
CA VAL A 563 7.94 20.15 18.41
C VAL A 563 6.57 20.68 17.94
N ILE A 564 5.97 20.03 16.94
CA ILE A 564 4.63 20.37 16.46
C ILE A 564 3.60 20.20 17.58
N HIS A 565 3.60 19.06 18.27
CA HIS A 565 2.71 18.80 19.40
C HIS A 565 2.89 19.85 20.52
N ASP A 566 4.13 20.12 20.95
CA ASP A 566 4.44 21.12 21.99
C ASP A 566 3.99 22.53 21.57
N THR A 567 4.20 22.90 20.31
CA THR A 567 3.77 24.17 19.74
C THR A 567 2.25 24.33 19.80
N ILE A 568 1.49 23.27 19.47
CA ILE A 568 0.02 23.27 19.54
C ILE A 568 -0.44 23.44 20.98
N MET A 569 0.13 22.68 21.91
CA MET A 569 -0.23 22.74 23.32
C MET A 569 0.05 24.14 23.91
N GLN A 570 1.20 24.74 23.60
CA GLN A 570 1.58 26.08 24.06
C GLN A 570 0.82 27.22 23.37
N ALA A 571 0.44 27.04 22.10
CA ALA A 571 -0.31 28.04 21.35
C ALA A 571 -1.81 28.02 21.68
N SER A 572 -2.32 26.93 22.27
CA SER A 572 -3.72 26.84 22.67
C SER A 572 -4.06 27.94 23.69
N ARG A 573 -5.01 28.82 23.33
CA ARG A 573 -5.43 30.00 24.09
C ARG A 573 -6.92 29.94 24.45
N GLU A 574 -7.44 31.03 25.02
CA GLU A 574 -8.87 31.23 25.30
C GLU A 574 -9.75 31.13 24.05
N ASP A 575 -9.25 31.55 22.89
CA ASP A 575 -9.96 31.51 21.61
C ASP A 575 -9.22 30.69 20.56
N LEU A 576 -9.96 30.30 19.51
CA LEU A 576 -9.36 29.80 18.28
C LEU A 576 -8.40 30.83 17.69
N THR A 577 -7.16 30.41 17.50
CA THR A 577 -6.15 31.21 16.81
C THR A 577 -5.66 30.43 15.60
N ALA A 578 -5.56 31.10 14.46
CA ALA A 578 -4.81 30.58 13.34
C ALA A 578 -3.39 31.14 13.44
N LEU A 579 -2.40 30.25 13.42
CA LEU A 579 -1.02 30.67 13.23
C LEU A 579 -0.76 30.71 11.73
N THR A 580 -0.30 31.85 11.23
CA THR A 580 0.17 31.96 9.84
C THR A 580 1.33 31.01 9.58
N SER A 581 1.56 30.62 8.32
CA SER A 581 2.69 29.73 7.97
C SER A 581 4.05 30.27 8.46
N GLU A 582 4.22 31.59 8.48
CA GLU A 582 5.43 32.26 8.99
C GLU A 582 5.58 32.11 10.52
N GLU A 583 4.50 32.37 11.27
CA GLU A 583 4.52 32.22 12.73
C GLU A 583 4.76 30.78 13.15
N VAL A 584 4.17 29.82 12.41
CA VAL A 584 4.42 28.40 12.62
C VAL A 584 5.89 28.09 12.39
N TYR A 585 6.44 28.47 11.24
CA TYR A 585 7.83 28.22 10.90
C TYR A 585 8.79 28.79 11.97
N GLN A 586 8.59 30.04 12.38
CA GLN A 586 9.44 30.68 13.38
C GLN A 586 9.37 29.97 14.74
N ARG A 587 8.16 29.60 15.21
CA ARG A 587 7.97 28.87 16.48
C ARG A 587 8.64 27.50 16.45
N LEU A 588 8.45 26.74 15.37
CA LEU A 588 9.09 25.45 15.18
C LEU A 588 10.61 25.62 15.18
N GLN A 589 11.14 26.61 14.47
CA GLN A 589 12.57 26.91 14.41
C GLN A 589 13.16 27.21 15.79
N ASP A 590 12.48 28.06 16.58
CA ASP A 590 12.94 28.45 17.91
C ASP A 590 12.92 27.27 18.88
N LYS A 591 11.89 26.42 18.81
CA LYS A 591 11.81 25.20 19.62
C LYS A 591 12.83 24.14 19.24
N ILE A 592 13.10 23.97 17.95
CA ILE A 592 14.19 23.10 17.48
C ILE A 592 15.53 23.60 18.03
N LYS A 593 15.79 24.92 17.98
CA LYS A 593 17.00 25.50 18.59
C LYS A 593 17.04 25.24 20.10
N GLU A 594 15.95 25.48 20.82
CA GLU A 594 15.85 25.24 22.26
C GLU A 594 16.19 23.79 22.62
N LEU A 595 15.63 22.81 21.91
CA LEU A 595 15.92 21.38 22.07
C LEU A 595 17.42 21.09 22.00
N TYR A 596 18.10 21.56 20.96
CA TYR A 596 19.53 21.28 20.75
C TYR A 596 20.42 21.92 21.83
N HIS A 597 20.00 23.03 22.44
CA HIS A 597 20.78 23.72 23.47
C HIS A 597 20.48 23.22 24.88
N SER A 598 19.21 22.97 25.20
CA SER A 598 18.73 22.76 26.57
C SER A 598 18.44 21.29 26.92
N HIS A 599 18.25 20.42 25.91
CA HIS A 599 17.71 19.06 26.09
C HIS A 599 18.64 17.95 25.58
N LYS A 600 19.95 18.17 25.62
CA LYS A 600 20.96 17.27 25.02
C LYS A 600 20.89 15.82 25.51
N ASP A 601 20.66 15.61 26.81
CA ASP A 601 20.59 14.26 27.38
C ASP A 601 19.34 13.51 26.86
N GLN A 602 18.19 14.19 26.82
CA GLN A 602 16.95 13.63 26.26
C GLN A 602 17.08 13.33 24.77
N LEU A 603 17.81 14.15 24.00
CA LEU A 603 18.11 13.87 22.59
C LEU A 603 18.95 12.60 22.42
N ASN A 604 19.91 12.34 23.31
CA ASN A 604 20.68 11.10 23.29
C ASN A 604 19.81 9.88 23.62
N ASP A 605 18.88 10.02 24.56
CA ASP A 605 17.92 8.97 24.90
C ASP A 605 17.03 8.63 23.70
N ILE A 606 16.53 9.63 22.99
CA ILE A 606 15.73 9.45 21.75
C ILE A 606 16.56 8.72 20.70
N LEU A 607 17.81 9.13 20.46
CA LEU A 607 18.68 8.46 19.50
C LEU A 607 18.94 6.99 19.87
N CYS A 608 19.12 6.69 21.16
CA CYS A 608 19.27 5.34 21.66
C CYS A 608 18.01 4.49 21.40
N MET A 609 16.82 5.07 21.64
CA MET A 609 15.54 4.41 21.34
C MET A 609 15.38 4.12 19.85
N VAL A 610 15.73 5.07 18.97
CA VAL A 610 15.69 4.89 17.52
C VAL A 610 16.59 3.73 17.07
N ARG A 611 17.83 3.68 17.55
CA ARG A 611 18.78 2.59 17.26
C ARG A 611 18.23 1.23 17.65
N LYS A 612 17.74 1.13 18.88
CA LYS A 612 17.12 -0.10 19.40
C LYS A 612 15.91 -0.50 18.54
N ARG A 613 15.09 0.45 18.09
CA ARG A 613 13.94 0.18 17.23
C ARG A 613 14.38 -0.35 15.86
N LEU A 614 15.41 0.24 15.25
CA LEU A 614 15.97 -0.24 13.99
C LEU A 614 16.56 -1.65 14.11
N GLU A 615 17.24 -1.97 15.20
CA GLU A 615 17.77 -3.30 15.47
C GLU A 615 16.65 -4.36 15.58
N GLN A 616 15.51 -4.00 16.18
CA GLN A 616 14.34 -4.88 16.23
C GLN A 616 13.78 -5.14 14.83
N GLU A 617 13.67 -4.09 14.02
CA GLU A 617 13.08 -4.14 12.68
C GLU A 617 13.99 -4.83 11.66
N GLU A 618 15.30 -4.81 11.87
CA GLU A 618 16.27 -5.55 11.07
C GLU A 618 15.92 -7.05 10.98
N SER A 619 15.44 -7.64 12.08
CA SER A 619 15.04 -9.05 12.13
C SER A 619 13.80 -9.35 11.28
N THR A 620 12.92 -8.37 11.08
CA THR A 620 11.75 -8.47 10.21
C THR A 620 12.13 -8.22 8.77
N VAL A 621 12.91 -7.16 8.52
CA VAL A 621 13.28 -6.71 7.18
C VAL A 621 14.20 -7.72 6.48
N ILE A 622 15.11 -8.37 7.22
CA ILE A 622 15.99 -9.41 6.66
C ILE A 622 15.21 -10.58 6.06
N HIS A 623 13.96 -10.81 6.45
CA HIS A 623 13.14 -11.86 5.86
C HIS A 623 12.89 -11.60 4.36
N TYR A 624 12.72 -10.34 3.97
CA TYR A 624 12.49 -9.93 2.58
C TYR A 624 13.65 -10.24 1.62
N GLN A 625 14.84 -10.59 2.13
CA GLN A 625 15.95 -11.11 1.30
C GLN A 625 15.58 -12.41 0.56
N LEU A 626 14.62 -13.18 1.10
CA LEU A 626 14.14 -14.43 0.50
C LEU A 626 12.86 -14.22 -0.33
N SER A 627 12.49 -12.97 -0.59
CA SER A 627 11.32 -12.71 -1.41
C SER A 627 11.59 -13.01 -2.88
N LYS A 628 10.59 -13.56 -3.55
CA LYS A 628 10.66 -13.88 -4.98
C LYS A 628 10.94 -12.63 -5.80
N PHE A 629 10.32 -11.52 -5.43
CA PHE A 629 10.51 -10.23 -6.09
C PHE A 629 11.95 -9.72 -5.94
N TYR A 630 12.49 -9.69 -4.73
CA TYR A 630 13.85 -9.20 -4.51
C TYR A 630 14.87 -10.01 -5.33
N GLU A 631 14.76 -11.33 -5.28
CA GLU A 631 15.70 -12.23 -5.95
C GLU A 631 15.56 -12.21 -7.49
N ALA A 632 14.34 -12.03 -8.01
CA ALA A 632 14.07 -11.98 -9.44
C ALA A 632 14.27 -10.61 -10.08
N VAL A 633 13.92 -9.52 -9.38
CA VAL A 633 13.90 -8.16 -9.95
C VAL A 633 15.15 -7.40 -9.54
N THR A 634 15.46 -7.30 -8.25
CA THR A 634 16.61 -6.52 -7.76
C THR A 634 17.95 -7.09 -8.22
N HIS A 635 18.05 -8.42 -8.35
CA HIS A 635 19.26 -9.08 -8.85
C HIS A 635 19.27 -9.34 -10.36
N PHE A 636 18.26 -8.88 -11.12
CA PHE A 636 18.30 -8.94 -12.57
C PHE A 636 19.30 -7.92 -13.14
N SER A 637 19.92 -8.24 -14.27
CA SER A 637 20.76 -7.32 -15.02
C SER A 637 20.60 -7.59 -16.50
N VAL A 638 20.24 -6.55 -17.24
CA VAL A 638 20.07 -6.63 -18.69
C VAL A 638 21.39 -7.00 -19.36
N ASP A 639 22.52 -6.48 -18.89
CA ASP A 639 23.85 -6.81 -19.43
C ASP A 639 24.22 -8.27 -19.20
N ARG A 640 23.94 -8.82 -18.01
CA ARG A 640 24.17 -10.26 -17.75
C ARG A 640 23.26 -11.13 -18.61
N PHE A 641 22.00 -10.72 -18.77
CA PHE A 641 21.07 -11.42 -19.65
C PHE A 641 21.51 -11.38 -21.12
N ALA A 642 22.09 -10.26 -21.57
CA ALA A 642 22.71 -10.15 -22.89
C ALA A 642 23.95 -11.04 -23.04
N GLY A 643 24.84 -11.03 -22.05
CA GLY A 643 25.99 -11.94 -22.02
C GLY A 643 25.58 -13.42 -22.05
N LEU A 644 24.48 -13.75 -21.36
CA LEU A 644 23.91 -15.10 -21.37
C LEU A 644 23.36 -15.49 -22.74
N SER A 645 22.66 -14.57 -23.41
CA SER A 645 22.18 -14.76 -24.78
C SER A 645 23.32 -15.09 -25.75
N GLU A 646 24.44 -14.38 -25.64
CA GLU A 646 25.61 -14.58 -26.50
C GLU A 646 26.34 -15.90 -26.20
N MET A 647 26.36 -16.30 -24.93
CA MET A 647 26.88 -17.59 -24.50
C MET A 647 26.03 -18.75 -25.07
N VAL A 648 24.70 -18.67 -24.98
CA VAL A 648 23.80 -19.68 -25.59
C VAL A 648 24.05 -19.77 -27.09
N ARG A 649 24.16 -18.63 -27.79
CA ARG A 649 24.49 -18.60 -29.22
C ARG A 649 25.80 -19.33 -29.51
N SER A 650 26.84 -19.03 -28.76
CA SER A 650 28.17 -19.64 -28.94
C SER A 650 28.13 -21.15 -28.73
N LEU A 651 27.44 -21.63 -27.70
CA LEU A 651 27.28 -23.06 -27.45
C LEU A 651 26.52 -23.76 -28.59
N VAL A 652 25.45 -23.16 -29.09
CA VAL A 652 24.69 -23.74 -30.21
C VAL A 652 25.53 -23.77 -31.48
N VAL A 653 26.23 -22.69 -31.82
CA VAL A 653 27.13 -22.67 -32.98
C VAL A 653 28.23 -23.74 -32.87
N GLN A 654 28.79 -23.93 -31.69
CA GLN A 654 29.93 -24.82 -31.49
C GLN A 654 29.54 -26.30 -31.40
N PHE A 655 28.46 -26.62 -30.68
CA PHE A 655 28.18 -28.00 -30.27
C PHE A 655 26.91 -28.58 -30.87
N HIS A 656 26.09 -27.79 -31.55
CA HIS A 656 24.85 -28.31 -32.13
C HIS A 656 25.16 -29.28 -33.29
N VAL A 657 24.45 -30.40 -33.34
CA VAL A 657 24.73 -31.47 -34.31
C VAL A 657 24.15 -31.18 -35.70
N ASP A 658 23.08 -30.38 -35.77
CA ASP A 658 22.44 -29.95 -37.02
C ASP A 658 23.16 -28.71 -37.58
N ASP A 659 23.70 -28.85 -38.80
CA ASP A 659 24.37 -27.79 -39.55
C ASP A 659 23.48 -26.59 -39.85
N ALA A 660 22.21 -26.79 -40.15
CA ALA A 660 21.29 -25.71 -40.48
C ALA A 660 21.00 -24.84 -39.23
N VAL A 661 20.92 -25.47 -38.06
CA VAL A 661 20.78 -24.75 -36.79
C VAL A 661 22.05 -23.98 -36.44
N ARG A 662 23.23 -24.59 -36.63
CA ARG A 662 24.52 -23.89 -36.44
C ARG A 662 24.64 -22.68 -37.36
N GLU A 663 24.28 -22.85 -38.63
CA GLU A 663 24.32 -21.77 -39.62
C GLU A 663 23.35 -20.65 -39.22
N LEU A 664 22.12 -20.97 -38.83
CA LEU A 664 21.16 -19.98 -38.35
C LEU A 664 21.70 -19.19 -37.16
N TRP A 665 22.19 -19.86 -36.11
CA TRP A 665 22.74 -19.18 -34.92
C TRP A 665 24.06 -18.43 -35.21
N THR A 666 24.79 -18.81 -36.25
CA THR A 666 25.93 -18.06 -36.78
C THR A 666 25.46 -16.77 -37.45
N GLN A 667 24.47 -16.87 -38.35
CA GLN A 667 23.86 -15.73 -39.04
C GLN A 667 23.23 -14.75 -38.05
N LEU A 668 22.58 -15.24 -37.00
CA LEU A 668 22.02 -14.42 -35.95
C LEU A 668 23.08 -13.61 -35.17
N GLY A 669 24.37 -13.93 -35.30
CA GLY A 669 25.49 -13.17 -34.75
C GLY A 669 25.73 -11.81 -35.44
N ALA A 670 25.27 -11.60 -36.67
CA ALA A 670 25.52 -10.38 -37.46
C ALA A 670 24.91 -9.09 -36.85
N ASP A 671 25.60 -7.96 -36.96
CA ASP A 671 25.14 -6.69 -36.36
C ASP A 671 23.83 -6.18 -36.95
N ILE A 672 23.14 -5.30 -36.21
CA ILE A 672 21.88 -4.70 -36.65
C ILE A 672 22.19 -3.60 -37.67
N LYS A 673 21.65 -3.75 -38.88
CA LYS A 673 21.82 -2.79 -39.98
C LYS A 673 20.78 -1.67 -39.91
N GLU A 674 19.50 -2.02 -39.81
CA GLU A 674 18.40 -1.05 -39.82
C GLU A 674 17.11 -1.59 -39.18
N PHE A 675 16.20 -0.68 -38.82
CA PHE A 675 14.82 -1.01 -38.45
C PHE A 675 13.91 -0.99 -39.68
N THR A 676 12.92 -1.88 -39.69
CA THR A 676 11.91 -1.99 -40.74
C THR A 676 10.50 -2.06 -40.14
N ASP A 677 9.47 -1.81 -40.96
CA ASP A 677 8.05 -1.86 -40.59
C ASP A 677 7.69 -1.09 -39.30
N GLY A 678 8.11 0.18 -39.23
CA GLY A 678 7.80 1.05 -38.11
C GLY A 678 8.48 0.65 -36.79
N GLY A 679 9.61 -0.07 -36.85
CA GLY A 679 10.37 -0.51 -35.68
C GLY A 679 9.96 -1.89 -35.16
N ARG A 680 8.99 -2.55 -35.80
CA ARG A 680 8.55 -3.91 -35.43
C ARG A 680 9.58 -4.97 -35.74
N PHE A 681 10.44 -4.75 -36.74
CA PHE A 681 11.47 -5.69 -37.13
C PHE A 681 12.82 -4.99 -37.26
N VAL A 682 13.89 -5.73 -37.03
CA VAL A 682 15.25 -5.34 -37.39
C VAL A 682 15.76 -6.21 -38.52
N LYS A 683 16.59 -5.62 -39.37
CA LYS A 683 17.34 -6.32 -40.41
C LYS A 683 18.82 -6.35 -40.01
N LEU A 684 19.41 -7.52 -39.99
CA LEU A 684 20.84 -7.70 -39.71
C LEU A 684 21.69 -7.41 -40.95
N GLU A 685 23.01 -7.29 -40.79
CA GLU A 685 23.95 -7.04 -41.90
C GLU A 685 23.93 -8.10 -43.00
N ASN A 686 23.62 -9.35 -42.65
CA ASN A 686 23.44 -10.46 -43.60
C ASN A 686 22.01 -10.56 -44.16
N ASP A 687 21.24 -9.47 -44.06
CA ASP A 687 19.87 -9.34 -44.50
C ASP A 687 18.82 -10.21 -43.79
N LEU A 688 19.19 -10.92 -42.72
CA LEU A 688 18.26 -11.67 -41.89
C LEU A 688 17.30 -10.73 -41.14
N LYS A 689 15.99 -11.01 -41.19
CA LYS A 689 14.95 -10.21 -40.55
C LYS A 689 14.49 -10.82 -39.22
N LEU A 690 14.52 -10.04 -38.14
CA LEU A 690 14.11 -10.45 -36.79
C LEU A 690 12.99 -9.56 -36.25
N GLU A 691 12.08 -10.13 -35.48
CA GLU A 691 11.03 -9.41 -34.77
C GLU A 691 11.59 -8.74 -33.51
N VAL A 692 11.29 -7.46 -33.30
CA VAL A 692 11.58 -6.75 -32.06
C VAL A 692 10.47 -7.09 -31.08
N VAL A 693 10.77 -7.92 -30.08
CA VAL A 693 9.80 -8.28 -29.04
C VAL A 693 9.64 -7.11 -28.07
N ARG A 694 10.76 -6.54 -27.61
CA ARG A 694 10.76 -5.39 -26.69
C ARG A 694 12.14 -4.71 -26.62
N PRO A 695 12.22 -3.37 -26.52
CA PRO A 695 13.42 -2.70 -26.05
C PRO A 695 13.62 -2.94 -24.55
N LEU A 696 14.87 -3.19 -24.13
CA LEU A 696 15.24 -3.44 -22.74
C LEU A 696 16.01 -2.22 -22.21
N ARG A 697 15.44 -1.56 -21.20
CA ARG A 697 16.07 -0.44 -20.52
C ARG A 697 16.19 -0.75 -19.03
N ALA A 698 17.27 -0.28 -18.41
CA ALA A 698 17.56 -0.59 -17.00
C ALA A 698 16.47 -0.07 -16.03
N TYR A 699 15.78 1.02 -16.37
CA TYR A 699 14.71 1.60 -15.56
C TYR A 699 13.32 1.00 -15.83
N ASP A 700 13.17 0.15 -16.86
CA ASP A 700 11.91 -0.50 -17.22
C ASP A 700 11.77 -1.89 -16.56
N ILE A 701 12.67 -2.25 -15.63
CA ILE A 701 12.70 -3.57 -15.01
C ILE A 701 11.59 -3.68 -13.96
N ASP A 702 10.49 -4.32 -14.35
CA ASP A 702 9.38 -4.67 -13.47
C ASP A 702 9.08 -6.18 -13.48
N ARG A 703 8.15 -6.60 -12.61
CA ARG A 703 7.71 -8.00 -12.51
C ARG A 703 7.25 -8.57 -13.86
N SER A 704 6.41 -7.83 -14.57
CA SER A 704 5.81 -8.29 -15.83
C SER A 704 6.84 -8.45 -16.94
N LEU A 705 7.84 -7.56 -17.01
CA LEU A 705 8.96 -7.67 -17.91
C LEU A 705 9.81 -8.89 -17.57
N ILE A 706 10.19 -9.09 -16.30
CA ILE A 706 10.98 -10.25 -15.89
C ILE A 706 10.25 -11.55 -16.19
N GLU A 707 8.95 -11.64 -15.91
CA GLU A 707 8.13 -12.79 -16.26
C GLU A 707 8.11 -13.05 -17.77
N LEU A 708 7.93 -12.00 -18.59
CA LEU A 708 8.01 -12.11 -20.04
C LEU A 708 9.38 -12.63 -20.49
N LEU A 709 10.46 -12.06 -19.97
CA LEU A 709 11.83 -12.46 -20.31
C LEU A 709 12.11 -13.89 -19.90
N ALA A 710 11.73 -14.27 -18.67
CA ALA A 710 11.86 -15.63 -18.16
C ALA A 710 11.09 -16.63 -19.03
N ASN A 711 9.85 -16.31 -19.38
CA ASN A 711 9.01 -17.14 -20.22
C ASN A 711 9.59 -17.30 -21.64
N GLU A 712 10.00 -16.21 -22.29
CA GLU A 712 10.53 -16.28 -23.66
C GLU A 712 11.89 -17.00 -23.69
N ALA A 713 12.81 -16.66 -22.78
CA ALA A 713 14.12 -17.32 -22.71
C ALA A 713 13.99 -18.80 -22.37
N ARG A 714 13.11 -19.18 -21.44
CA ARG A 714 12.86 -20.60 -21.13
C ARG A 714 12.28 -21.35 -22.31
N LYS A 715 11.35 -20.75 -23.08
CA LYS A 715 10.78 -21.40 -24.28
C LYS A 715 11.82 -21.63 -25.36
N THR A 716 12.69 -20.66 -25.62
CA THR A 716 13.63 -20.73 -26.76
C THR A 716 14.98 -21.31 -26.36
N TRP A 717 15.63 -20.81 -25.31
CA TRP A 717 16.99 -21.24 -24.99
C TRP A 717 17.03 -22.66 -24.43
N TYR A 718 16.02 -23.11 -23.67
CA TYR A 718 16.02 -24.48 -23.17
C TYR A 718 15.93 -25.48 -24.31
N SER A 719 15.06 -25.25 -25.29
CA SER A 719 14.91 -26.18 -26.42
C SER A 719 16.22 -26.32 -27.19
N HIS A 720 16.89 -25.19 -27.48
CA HIS A 720 18.17 -25.21 -28.20
C HIS A 720 19.32 -25.81 -27.38
N LEU A 721 19.39 -25.53 -26.07
CA LEU A 721 20.39 -26.14 -25.19
C LEU A 721 20.16 -27.66 -25.06
N ILE A 722 18.91 -28.10 -24.90
CA ILE A 722 18.57 -29.53 -24.84
C ILE A 722 18.84 -30.21 -26.18
N GLY A 723 18.62 -29.53 -27.31
CA GLY A 723 18.93 -30.01 -28.66
C GLY A 723 20.41 -30.38 -28.87
N LEU A 724 21.32 -29.83 -28.05
CA LEU A 724 22.74 -30.24 -28.04
C LEU A 724 22.95 -31.69 -27.55
N ILE A 725 22.02 -32.20 -26.76
CA ILE A 725 22.06 -33.54 -26.15
C ILE A 725 21.12 -34.49 -26.88
N VAL A 726 19.91 -34.02 -27.22
CA VAL A 726 18.84 -34.79 -27.84
C VAL A 726 18.42 -34.08 -29.14
N PRO A 727 19.15 -34.32 -30.25
CA PRO A 727 18.92 -33.64 -31.53
C PRO A 727 17.49 -33.75 -32.04
N GLU A 728 16.82 -34.87 -31.73
CA GLU A 728 15.45 -35.19 -32.16
C GLU A 728 14.40 -34.24 -31.58
N LEU A 729 14.71 -33.51 -30.50
CA LEU A 729 13.79 -32.54 -29.89
C LEU A 729 13.78 -31.18 -30.61
N ASN A 730 14.63 -30.96 -31.61
CA ASN A 730 14.83 -29.64 -32.21
C ASN A 730 13.92 -29.31 -33.41
N GLU A 731 13.36 -30.32 -34.10
CA GLU A 731 12.43 -30.07 -35.22
C GLU A 731 11.15 -29.33 -34.80
N ALA A 732 10.80 -29.37 -33.51
CA ALA A 732 9.58 -28.75 -32.99
C ALA A 732 9.68 -27.22 -32.77
N TYR A 733 10.87 -26.60 -32.72
CA TYR A 733 11.01 -25.20 -32.29
C TYR A 733 12.13 -24.41 -33.01
N LYS A 734 11.88 -23.98 -34.27
CA LYS A 734 12.77 -23.09 -35.04
C LYS A 734 12.81 -21.61 -34.56
N GLN A 735 12.32 -21.31 -33.36
CA GLN A 735 12.36 -19.96 -32.81
C GLN A 735 13.67 -19.72 -32.06
N ALA A 736 14.35 -18.61 -32.33
CA ALA A 736 15.53 -18.19 -31.59
C ALA A 736 15.25 -16.83 -30.95
N LEU A 737 15.74 -16.64 -29.73
CA LEU A 737 15.66 -15.39 -28.98
C LEU A 737 17.08 -14.88 -28.75
N LEU A 738 17.32 -13.60 -28.98
CA LEU A 738 18.61 -12.97 -28.74
C LEU A 738 18.45 -11.58 -28.15
N VAL A 739 19.47 -11.14 -27.42
CA VAL A 739 19.57 -9.77 -26.94
C VAL A 739 20.72 -9.09 -27.66
N LYS A 740 20.46 -7.95 -28.32
CA LYS A 740 21.47 -7.18 -29.07
C LYS A 740 21.50 -5.71 -28.70
N ASN A 741 22.69 -5.12 -28.71
CA ASN A 741 22.85 -3.68 -28.53
C ASN A 741 22.71 -2.96 -29.87
N PHE A 742 21.92 -1.88 -29.88
CA PHE A 742 21.86 -0.93 -30.97
C PHE A 742 21.86 0.50 -30.40
N ASN A 743 22.88 1.29 -30.74
CA ASN A 743 23.04 2.67 -30.28
C ASN A 743 22.87 2.84 -28.75
N GLY A 744 23.40 1.90 -27.96
CA GLY A 744 23.31 1.93 -26.50
C GLY A 744 21.98 1.42 -25.93
N THR A 745 21.04 0.98 -26.77
CA THR A 745 19.79 0.34 -26.34
C THR A 745 19.88 -1.17 -26.56
N LEU A 746 19.57 -1.98 -25.54
CA LEU A 746 19.47 -3.43 -25.69
C LEU A 746 18.08 -3.80 -26.23
N LEU A 747 18.03 -4.71 -27.21
CA LEU A 747 16.80 -5.14 -27.88
C LEU A 747 16.63 -6.64 -27.71
N LEU A 748 15.44 -7.07 -27.30
CA LEU A 748 15.04 -8.47 -27.32
C LEU A 748 14.49 -8.82 -28.70
N LEU A 749 15.20 -9.66 -29.43
CA LEU A 749 14.93 -10.02 -30.81
C LEU A 749 14.52 -11.48 -30.92
N ARG A 750 13.50 -11.76 -31.74
CA ARG A 750 13.01 -13.11 -31.99
C ARG A 750 13.04 -13.44 -33.48
N TYR A 751 13.66 -14.57 -33.83
CA TYR A 751 13.52 -15.18 -35.14
C TYR A 751 12.27 -16.06 -35.17
N ARG A 752 11.40 -15.85 -36.16
CA ARG A 752 10.26 -16.72 -36.46
C ARG A 752 10.43 -17.26 -37.87
N HIS A 753 10.48 -18.58 -38.00
CA HIS A 753 10.46 -19.23 -39.31
C HIS A 753 9.06 -19.04 -39.93
N ASN A 754 8.97 -18.25 -41.01
CA ASN A 754 7.69 -17.85 -41.63
C ASN A 754 7.04 -18.95 -42.49
N GLU A 755 7.68 -20.11 -42.67
CA GLU A 755 7.15 -21.23 -43.46
C GLU A 755 6.72 -22.40 -42.57
N VAL A 756 5.55 -22.30 -41.96
CA VAL A 756 4.78 -23.51 -41.68
C VAL A 756 3.42 -23.32 -42.32
N GLY A 757 3.24 -23.96 -43.48
CA GLY A 757 1.94 -24.09 -44.12
C GLY A 757 0.95 -24.82 -43.21
N GLU A 758 -0.31 -24.87 -43.64
CA GLU A 758 -1.48 -25.41 -42.92
C GLU A 758 -1.36 -26.87 -42.39
N GLU A 759 -0.22 -27.53 -42.57
CA GLU A 759 0.11 -28.86 -42.03
C GLU A 759 0.67 -28.85 -40.59
N ALA A 760 1.05 -27.67 -40.06
CA ALA A 760 1.52 -27.50 -38.68
C ALA A 760 0.59 -28.07 -37.57
N PRO A 761 -0.75 -27.97 -37.67
CA PRO A 761 -1.64 -28.41 -36.60
C PRO A 761 -1.54 -29.91 -36.34
N ALA A 762 -1.29 -30.74 -37.36
CA ALA A 762 -1.21 -32.20 -37.19
C ALA A 762 0.07 -32.64 -36.47
N LEU A 763 1.21 -32.02 -36.79
CA LEU A 763 2.49 -32.26 -36.09
C LEU A 763 2.45 -31.70 -34.66
N LEU A 764 1.80 -30.55 -34.45
CA LEU A 764 1.53 -29.99 -33.11
C LEU A 764 0.58 -30.88 -32.29
N GLU A 765 -0.38 -31.57 -32.92
CA GLU A 765 -1.28 -32.53 -32.27
C GLU A 765 -0.55 -33.84 -31.91
N GLU A 766 0.38 -34.33 -32.75
CA GLU A 766 1.28 -35.45 -32.41
C GLU A 766 2.27 -35.07 -31.30
N VAL A 767 2.90 -33.89 -31.34
CA VAL A 767 3.78 -33.38 -30.27
C VAL A 767 2.99 -33.11 -28.96
N ARG A 768 1.70 -32.76 -29.05
CA ARG A 768 0.76 -32.73 -27.91
C ARG A 768 0.51 -34.12 -27.33
N GLN A 769 0.45 -35.17 -28.16
CA GLN A 769 0.36 -36.56 -27.69
C GLN A 769 1.67 -37.07 -27.05
N PHE A 770 2.83 -36.51 -27.41
CA PHE A 770 4.12 -36.75 -26.75
C PHE A 770 4.34 -35.93 -25.46
N GLY A 771 3.37 -35.12 -25.03
CA GLY A 771 3.41 -34.38 -23.77
C GLY A 771 4.40 -33.19 -23.73
N LEU A 772 4.98 -32.81 -24.88
CA LEU A 772 6.04 -31.81 -25.00
C LEU A 772 5.58 -30.55 -25.74
N SER A 773 4.36 -30.07 -25.49
CA SER A 773 4.06 -28.69 -25.87
C SER A 773 4.91 -27.75 -25.01
N GLY A 774 5.50 -26.70 -25.57
CA GLY A 774 6.19 -25.65 -24.81
C GLY A 774 5.29 -24.97 -23.77
N LYS A 775 3.99 -25.27 -23.77
CA LYS A 775 3.03 -24.94 -22.70
C LYS A 775 2.92 -26.03 -21.64
N GLN A 776 3.04 -27.34 -21.92
CA GLN A 776 3.02 -28.44 -20.94
C GLN A 776 4.39 -28.82 -20.37
N ALA A 777 5.47 -28.67 -21.15
CA ALA A 777 6.84 -28.66 -20.63
C ALA A 777 7.04 -27.52 -19.61
N TYR A 778 6.21 -26.48 -19.71
CA TYR A 778 6.20 -25.30 -18.85
C TYR A 778 5.13 -25.35 -17.73
N GLU A 779 3.88 -25.76 -17.99
CA GLU A 779 2.76 -25.54 -17.06
C GLU A 779 2.34 -26.70 -16.14
N VAL A 780 2.80 -27.97 -16.28
CA VAL A 780 2.10 -29.07 -15.55
C VAL A 780 2.99 -30.15 -14.86
N SER A 781 4.26 -29.91 -14.53
CA SER A 781 4.96 -30.89 -13.65
C SER A 781 6.16 -30.45 -12.84
N TYR A 782 6.94 -29.48 -13.30
CA TYR A 782 8.26 -29.22 -12.74
C TYR A 782 8.21 -28.73 -11.28
N ALA A 783 7.29 -27.81 -10.95
CA ALA A 783 7.19 -27.24 -9.61
C ALA A 783 5.96 -27.74 -8.84
N ARG A 784 4.78 -27.82 -9.48
CA ARG A 784 3.50 -28.12 -8.78
C ARG A 784 3.47 -29.47 -8.06
N SER A 785 4.03 -30.52 -8.66
CA SER A 785 4.14 -31.84 -8.00
C SER A 785 5.16 -31.80 -6.85
N TRP A 786 6.28 -31.10 -7.03
CA TRP A 786 7.36 -31.00 -6.03
C TRP A 786 6.92 -30.16 -4.82
N LEU A 787 6.20 -29.08 -5.08
CA LEU A 787 5.54 -28.24 -4.07
C LEU A 787 4.44 -28.96 -3.35
N ASN A 788 3.62 -29.78 -4.03
CA ASN A 788 2.54 -30.51 -3.37
C ASN A 788 3.08 -31.58 -2.40
N GLU A 789 4.23 -32.18 -2.69
CA GLU A 789 4.94 -33.08 -1.75
C GLU A 789 5.63 -32.30 -0.61
N LEU A 790 6.29 -31.18 -0.89
CA LEU A 790 6.84 -30.29 0.16
C LEU A 790 5.72 -29.72 1.07
N LYS A 791 4.56 -29.37 0.50
CA LYS A 791 3.33 -28.91 1.20
C LYS A 791 2.79 -29.91 2.20
N ARG A 792 3.14 -31.20 2.08
CA ARG A 792 2.72 -32.27 3.00
C ARG A 792 3.69 -32.47 4.17
N THR A 793 4.75 -31.67 4.28
CA THR A 793 5.74 -31.76 5.36
C THR A 793 5.58 -30.62 6.37
N ASP A 794 5.93 -30.85 7.64
CA ASP A 794 5.95 -29.83 8.73
C ASP A 794 6.74 -28.57 8.36
N TYR A 795 7.67 -28.68 7.41
CA TYR A 795 8.46 -27.55 6.91
C TYR A 795 7.57 -26.48 6.28
N HIS A 796 6.54 -26.88 5.52
CA HIS A 796 5.69 -25.95 4.79
C HIS A 796 4.64 -25.26 5.69
N GLU A 797 4.20 -25.90 6.79
CA GLU A 797 3.33 -25.25 7.78
C GLU A 797 3.98 -24.04 8.45
N LYS A 798 5.30 -24.08 8.68
CA LYS A 798 6.06 -22.97 9.28
C LYS A 798 6.18 -21.75 8.35
N TYR A 799 6.15 -21.94 7.03
CA TYR A 799 6.31 -20.87 6.03
C TYR A 799 4.99 -20.47 5.32
N ASN A 800 3.87 -21.14 5.61
CA ASN A 800 2.66 -21.11 4.78
C ASN A 800 1.81 -19.83 4.83
N SER A 801 1.91 -18.98 5.87
CA SER A 801 1.10 -17.76 5.88
C SER A 801 1.61 -16.69 4.90
N GLU A 802 2.84 -16.80 4.42
CA GLU A 802 3.45 -15.84 3.47
C GLU A 802 4.10 -16.50 2.24
N ALA A 803 3.99 -17.83 2.11
CA ALA A 803 4.60 -18.64 1.03
C ALA A 803 4.45 -18.12 -0.41
N PRO A 804 3.38 -17.43 -0.84
CA PRO A 804 3.31 -16.89 -2.19
C PRO A 804 4.41 -15.86 -2.49
N LYS A 805 4.92 -15.17 -1.45
CA LYS A 805 5.84 -14.03 -1.56
C LYS A 805 7.32 -14.41 -1.42
N PHE A 806 7.62 -15.58 -0.85
CA PHE A 806 8.97 -16.03 -0.56
C PHE A 806 9.31 -17.30 -1.33
N PHE A 807 10.57 -17.48 -1.70
CA PHE A 807 11.05 -18.72 -2.32
C PHE A 807 11.77 -19.60 -1.31
N VAL A 808 11.84 -20.89 -1.60
CA VAL A 808 12.73 -21.84 -0.94
C VAL A 808 14.07 -21.83 -1.70
N PRO A 809 15.20 -21.49 -1.05
CA PRO A 809 16.52 -21.62 -1.67
C PRO A 809 16.77 -23.04 -2.16
N LEU A 810 17.29 -23.19 -3.37
CA LEU A 810 17.46 -24.50 -3.98
C LEU A 810 18.34 -25.46 -3.15
N VAL A 811 19.34 -24.93 -2.43
CA VAL A 811 20.15 -25.74 -1.50
C VAL A 811 19.30 -26.49 -0.48
N GLN A 812 18.25 -25.85 0.06
CA GLN A 812 17.42 -26.46 1.10
C GLN A 812 16.61 -27.64 0.55
N LEU A 813 16.16 -27.55 -0.71
CA LEU A 813 15.54 -28.70 -1.39
C LEU A 813 16.54 -29.85 -1.52
N VAL A 814 17.75 -29.57 -1.99
CA VAL A 814 18.78 -30.59 -2.17
C VAL A 814 19.18 -31.24 -0.84
N GLU A 815 19.37 -30.46 0.22
CA GLU A 815 19.63 -30.95 1.57
C GLU A 815 18.48 -31.84 2.07
N TYR A 816 17.24 -31.47 1.78
CA TYR A 816 16.06 -32.29 2.11
C TYR A 816 16.07 -33.62 1.36
N LEU A 817 16.34 -33.62 0.06
CA LEU A 817 16.43 -34.84 -0.76
C LEU A 817 17.56 -35.76 -0.28
N ASP A 818 18.72 -35.19 0.06
CA ASP A 818 19.88 -35.90 0.60
C ASP A 818 19.54 -36.54 1.96
N THR A 819 19.02 -35.74 2.90
CA THR A 819 18.69 -36.17 4.27
C THR A 819 17.68 -37.32 4.28
N ASN A 820 16.69 -37.26 3.39
CA ASN A 820 15.60 -38.23 3.32
C ASN A 820 15.86 -39.37 2.30
N LYS A 821 17.02 -39.37 1.62
CA LYS A 821 17.38 -40.34 0.58
C LYS A 821 16.32 -40.48 -0.54
N LEU A 822 15.72 -39.36 -0.93
CA LEU A 822 14.55 -39.35 -1.83
C LEU A 822 14.90 -39.29 -3.33
N TRP A 823 16.16 -39.07 -3.69
CA TRP A 823 16.61 -38.97 -5.09
C TRP A 823 16.09 -40.12 -5.97
N ALA A 824 16.30 -41.38 -5.53
CA ALA A 824 15.90 -42.56 -6.28
C ALA A 824 14.38 -42.77 -6.32
N ALA A 825 13.69 -42.52 -5.20
CA ALA A 825 12.23 -42.65 -5.12
C ALA A 825 11.51 -41.72 -6.11
N TRP A 826 12.10 -40.57 -6.40
CA TRP A 826 11.49 -39.54 -7.25
C TRP A 826 11.72 -39.75 -8.75
N VAL A 827 12.75 -40.50 -9.13
CA VAL A 827 13.03 -40.90 -10.51
C VAL A 827 12.09 -42.04 -10.99
N LEU A 828 11.52 -42.81 -10.04
CA LEU A 828 10.80 -44.07 -10.31
C LEU A 828 9.31 -43.94 -10.69
N GLU A 829 8.75 -42.74 -10.83
CA GLU A 829 7.47 -42.53 -11.52
C GLU A 829 7.74 -42.04 -12.96
N PRO A 830 8.01 -42.96 -13.91
CA PRO A 830 8.10 -42.58 -15.31
C PRO A 830 6.74 -42.06 -15.77
N ARG A 831 6.69 -40.79 -16.21
CA ARG A 831 5.66 -40.42 -17.17
C ARG A 831 5.94 -41.25 -18.43
N ASP A 832 4.89 -41.70 -19.12
CA ASP A 832 4.90 -42.50 -20.36
C ASP A 832 5.58 -41.78 -21.56
N MET A 833 6.72 -41.11 -21.36
CA MET A 833 7.56 -40.57 -22.42
C MET A 833 8.37 -41.72 -23.01
N ARG A 834 7.85 -42.30 -24.09
CA ARG A 834 8.54 -43.28 -24.92
C ARG A 834 9.70 -42.60 -25.67
N ILE A 835 10.81 -42.30 -24.99
CA ILE A 835 12.09 -42.02 -25.67
C ILE A 835 12.63 -43.39 -26.11
N PRO A 836 12.64 -43.75 -27.42
CA PRO A 836 12.61 -45.16 -27.81
C PRO A 836 13.90 -45.95 -27.60
N LYS A 837 15.06 -45.33 -27.32
CA LYS A 837 16.33 -46.05 -27.10
C LYS A 837 17.27 -45.25 -26.18
N PRO A 838 18.15 -45.92 -25.41
CA PRO A 838 19.26 -45.25 -24.73
C PRO A 838 20.17 -44.58 -25.77
N ILE A 839 20.19 -43.24 -25.77
CA ILE A 839 21.04 -42.44 -26.65
C ILE A 839 22.44 -42.38 -26.01
N THR A 840 23.47 -42.67 -26.79
CA THR A 840 24.87 -42.46 -26.34
C THR A 840 25.20 -40.99 -26.52
N ILE A 841 25.39 -40.27 -25.42
CA ILE A 841 25.53 -38.81 -25.42
C ILE A 841 26.96 -38.40 -25.16
N SER A 842 27.39 -37.29 -25.78
CA SER A 842 28.64 -36.63 -25.45
C SER A 842 28.60 -36.11 -24.01
N TYR A 843 29.41 -36.72 -23.15
CA TYR A 843 29.58 -36.32 -21.75
C TYR A 843 30.00 -34.84 -21.61
N GLU A 844 30.75 -34.31 -22.57
CA GLU A 844 31.13 -32.90 -22.62
C GLU A 844 29.95 -31.97 -22.95
N ALA A 845 29.09 -32.34 -23.91
CA ALA A 845 27.90 -31.58 -24.24
C ALA A 845 26.92 -31.54 -23.06
N THR A 846 26.73 -32.67 -22.36
CA THR A 846 25.91 -32.75 -21.15
C THR A 846 26.37 -31.80 -20.06
N ARG A 847 27.69 -31.71 -19.82
CA ARG A 847 28.28 -30.77 -18.85
C ARG A 847 27.93 -29.32 -19.22
N TRP A 848 28.19 -28.92 -20.47
CA TRP A 848 27.93 -27.55 -20.93
C TRP A 848 26.46 -27.15 -20.83
N VAL A 849 25.54 -28.07 -21.16
CA VAL A 849 24.10 -27.79 -21.07
C VAL A 849 23.65 -27.63 -19.62
N ILE A 850 24.03 -28.55 -18.73
CA ILE A 850 23.68 -28.43 -17.30
C ILE A 850 24.26 -27.14 -16.73
N HIS A 851 25.49 -26.83 -17.09
CA HIS A 851 26.16 -25.60 -16.68
C HIS A 851 25.45 -24.35 -17.19
N ALA A 852 25.03 -24.33 -18.46
CA ALA A 852 24.28 -23.24 -19.06
C ALA A 852 22.88 -23.07 -18.44
N LEU A 853 22.17 -24.17 -18.19
CA LEU A 853 20.85 -24.15 -17.54
C LEU A 853 20.94 -23.67 -16.10
N ALA A 854 21.92 -24.13 -15.32
CA ALA A 854 22.16 -23.63 -13.97
C ALA A 854 22.51 -22.12 -13.98
N THR A 855 23.34 -21.68 -14.93
CA THR A 855 23.69 -20.26 -15.10
C THR A 855 22.47 -19.42 -15.47
N LEU A 856 21.60 -19.94 -16.34
CA LEU A 856 20.37 -19.29 -16.75
C LEU A 856 19.39 -19.14 -15.58
N HIS A 857 19.15 -20.20 -14.81
CA HIS A 857 18.31 -20.14 -13.62
C HIS A 857 18.85 -19.22 -12.51
N MET A 858 20.17 -19.03 -12.41
CA MET A 858 20.76 -18.10 -11.45
C MET A 858 20.60 -16.63 -11.88
N ASN A 859 20.65 -16.36 -13.20
CA ASN A 859 20.61 -14.99 -13.75
C ASN A 859 19.20 -14.52 -14.14
N LEU A 860 18.27 -15.44 -14.41
CA LEU A 860 16.90 -15.14 -14.85
C LEU A 860 15.88 -15.99 -14.09
N LYS A 861 15.12 -15.33 -13.23
CA LYS A 861 14.17 -15.94 -12.31
C LYS A 861 12.80 -15.37 -12.56
N SER A 862 11.77 -16.22 -12.50
CA SER A 862 10.40 -15.73 -12.54
C SER A 862 9.95 -15.43 -11.12
N PRO A 863 9.34 -14.27 -10.84
CA PRO A 863 8.67 -13.99 -9.57
C PRO A 863 7.61 -15.03 -9.15
N GLU A 864 7.20 -15.92 -10.07
CA GLU A 864 6.32 -17.06 -9.80
C GLU A 864 7.06 -18.30 -9.27
N ASP A 865 8.37 -18.40 -9.43
CA ASP A 865 9.12 -19.61 -9.03
C ASP A 865 9.12 -19.77 -7.50
N ASP A 866 8.62 -20.90 -6.99
CA ASP A 866 8.64 -21.18 -5.54
C ASP A 866 10.01 -21.67 -5.05
N ILE A 867 10.89 -22.09 -5.95
CA ILE A 867 12.24 -22.57 -5.66
C ILE A 867 13.19 -21.79 -6.56
N MET A 868 14.15 -21.09 -5.94
CA MET A 868 15.08 -20.23 -6.68
C MET A 868 16.53 -20.51 -6.28
N LEU A 869 17.42 -20.27 -7.24
CA LEU A 869 18.87 -20.24 -7.01
C LEU A 869 19.23 -18.79 -6.66
N ARG A 870 19.73 -18.53 -5.45
CA ARG A 870 20.16 -17.17 -5.08
C ARG A 870 21.31 -16.71 -5.95
N TYR A 871 21.26 -15.45 -6.38
CA TYR A 871 22.27 -14.85 -7.21
C TYR A 871 23.64 -14.88 -6.52
N GLY A 872 24.66 -15.30 -7.26
CA GLY A 872 26.04 -15.35 -6.76
C GLY A 872 26.25 -16.33 -5.60
N ASN A 873 25.29 -17.20 -5.30
CA ASN A 873 25.40 -18.20 -4.24
C ASN A 873 25.93 -19.52 -4.79
N GLN A 874 27.17 -19.85 -4.45
CA GLN A 874 27.83 -21.06 -4.92
C GLN A 874 27.15 -22.35 -4.46
N VAL A 875 26.59 -22.36 -3.25
CA VAL A 875 25.91 -23.54 -2.71
C VAL A 875 24.63 -23.84 -3.49
N ASP A 876 23.83 -22.81 -3.78
CA ASP A 876 22.63 -22.95 -4.61
C ASP A 876 22.98 -23.34 -6.06
N PHE A 877 24.10 -22.83 -6.58
CA PHE A 877 24.57 -23.17 -7.92
C PHE A 877 24.99 -24.65 -8.02
N VAL A 878 25.76 -25.14 -7.05
CA VAL A 878 26.11 -26.57 -6.92
C VAL A 878 24.84 -27.43 -6.76
N ALA A 879 23.89 -26.99 -5.94
CA ALA A 879 22.60 -27.65 -5.77
C ALA A 879 21.85 -27.76 -7.10
N ALA A 880 21.89 -26.72 -7.95
CA ALA A 880 21.30 -26.75 -9.29
C ALA A 880 21.96 -27.75 -10.22
N LEU A 881 23.30 -27.79 -10.27
CA LEU A 881 24.04 -28.77 -11.06
C LEU A 881 23.65 -30.19 -10.66
N ARG A 882 23.64 -30.48 -9.34
CA ARG A 882 23.25 -31.78 -8.78
C ARG A 882 21.79 -32.13 -9.08
N LEU A 883 20.87 -31.18 -8.98
CA LEU A 883 19.44 -31.40 -9.25
C LEU A 883 19.20 -31.71 -10.73
N LEU A 884 19.81 -30.93 -11.62
CA LEU A 884 19.71 -31.12 -13.07
C LEU A 884 20.22 -32.50 -13.48
N GLU A 885 21.37 -32.91 -12.92
CA GLU A 885 22.01 -34.19 -13.19
C GLU A 885 21.26 -35.40 -12.60
N ASN A 886 20.92 -35.36 -11.31
CA ASN A 886 20.45 -36.55 -10.60
C ASN A 886 18.94 -36.77 -10.69
N LEU A 887 18.18 -35.73 -11.06
CA LEU A 887 16.73 -35.80 -11.11
C LEU A 887 16.20 -35.43 -12.48
N MET A 888 16.57 -34.26 -12.99
CA MET A 888 15.91 -33.71 -14.17
C MET A 888 16.19 -34.53 -15.43
N PHE A 889 17.46 -34.86 -15.66
CA PHE A 889 17.91 -35.62 -16.82
C PHE A 889 17.46 -37.09 -16.80
N PRO A 890 17.62 -37.84 -15.67
CA PRO A 890 17.10 -39.20 -15.56
C PRO A 890 15.60 -39.30 -15.74
N LYS A 891 14.83 -38.42 -15.06
CA LYS A 891 13.37 -38.53 -15.03
C LYS A 891 12.70 -38.11 -16.34
N TYR A 892 13.16 -37.04 -16.96
CA TYR A 892 12.44 -36.41 -18.09
C TYR A 892 13.09 -36.65 -19.45
N MET A 893 14.38 -36.96 -19.47
CA MET A 893 15.13 -37.18 -20.72
C MET A 893 15.63 -38.62 -20.84
N ASN A 894 15.37 -39.47 -19.82
CA ASN A 894 15.89 -40.83 -19.73
C ASN A 894 17.42 -40.91 -19.87
N LEU A 895 18.12 -39.89 -19.33
CA LEU A 895 19.57 -39.77 -19.42
C LEU A 895 20.20 -40.14 -18.09
N THR A 896 21.07 -41.13 -18.12
CA THR A 896 21.83 -41.55 -16.94
C THR A 896 23.32 -41.41 -17.24
N THR A 897 24.05 -40.82 -16.29
CA THR A 897 25.50 -40.64 -16.36
C THR A 897 26.18 -41.79 -15.62
N LYS A 898 27.30 -42.28 -16.15
CA LYS A 898 28.14 -43.28 -15.45
C LYS A 898 29.03 -42.54 -14.45
N GLY A 899 28.45 -42.10 -13.33
CA GLY A 899 29.11 -41.31 -12.29
C GLY A 899 28.84 -39.81 -12.42
N GLU A 900 29.45 -39.04 -11.51
CA GLU A 900 29.28 -37.59 -11.42
C GLU A 900 29.73 -36.90 -12.72
N LEU A 901 28.95 -35.92 -13.18
CA LEU A 901 29.29 -35.12 -14.36
C LEU A 901 30.45 -34.19 -14.08
N PHE A 902 30.62 -33.67 -12.87
CA PHE A 902 31.73 -32.78 -12.54
C PHE A 902 32.64 -33.45 -11.51
N PRO A 903 33.98 -33.44 -11.70
CA PRO A 903 34.89 -34.04 -10.72
C PRO A 903 34.85 -33.33 -9.36
N ASP A 904 34.55 -32.03 -9.37
CA ASP A 904 34.27 -31.22 -8.20
C ASP A 904 33.32 -30.09 -8.60
N TYR A 905 32.07 -30.18 -8.15
CA TYR A 905 31.04 -29.17 -8.42
C TYR A 905 31.40 -27.80 -7.83
N TRP A 906 32.21 -27.75 -6.76
CA TRP A 906 32.59 -26.50 -6.11
C TRP A 906 33.60 -25.70 -6.93
N LEU A 907 34.28 -26.31 -7.90
CA LEU A 907 35.17 -25.57 -8.81
C LEU A 907 34.43 -24.95 -10.01
N ILE A 908 33.13 -25.22 -10.15
CA ILE A 908 32.34 -24.75 -11.30
C ILE A 908 31.75 -23.38 -10.99
N GLU A 909 32.23 -22.36 -11.70
CA GLU A 909 31.67 -21.00 -11.67
C GLU A 909 30.59 -20.81 -12.75
N PRO A 910 29.60 -19.92 -12.58
CA PRO A 910 28.59 -19.66 -13.59
C PRO A 910 29.19 -19.13 -14.88
N LEU A 911 28.59 -19.47 -16.03
CA LEU A 911 29.12 -19.05 -17.35
C LEU A 911 29.09 -17.53 -17.55
N VAL A 912 28.13 -16.86 -16.91
CA VAL A 912 27.96 -15.41 -16.90
C VAL A 912 27.57 -14.97 -15.50
N GLY A 913 28.23 -13.92 -15.02
CA GLY A 913 28.17 -13.49 -13.62
C GLY A 913 29.23 -14.19 -12.77
N LYS A 914 29.83 -13.48 -11.82
CA LYS A 914 30.77 -14.05 -10.86
C LYS A 914 30.05 -14.30 -9.55
N PHE A 915 30.49 -15.32 -8.80
CA PHE A 915 30.12 -15.40 -7.40
C PHE A 915 30.56 -14.14 -6.67
N ASN A 916 29.73 -13.67 -5.74
CA ASN A 916 30.16 -12.64 -4.81
C ASN A 916 31.27 -13.27 -3.96
N LYS A 917 32.53 -13.00 -4.30
CA LYS A 917 33.66 -13.27 -3.41
C LYS A 917 33.43 -12.42 -2.18
N LYS A 918 32.81 -12.97 -1.13
CA LYS A 918 32.80 -12.28 0.16
C LYS A 918 34.25 -12.21 0.66
N SER A 919 34.74 -10.97 0.71
CA SER A 919 35.60 -10.44 1.76
C SER A 919 35.06 -10.77 3.14
#